data_AF-A0A7C7R2V5-F1
#
_entry.id   AF-A0A7C7R2V5-F1
#
_cell.length_a   1.000
_cell.length_b   1.000
_cell.length_c   1.000
_cell.angle_alpha   90.00
_cell.angle_beta   90.00
_cell.angle_gamma   90.00
#
_symmetry.space_group_name_H-M   'P 1'
#
loop_
_entity.id
_entity.type
_entity.pdbx_description
1 polymer ?
#
loop_
_entity_poly.entity_id
_entity_poly.type
_entity_poly.pdbx_seq_one_letter_code
_entity_poly.pdbx_strand_id
1 'polypeptide(L)'
;MKLTVRLRGPGGGKPAAAQSLEVAGPWKKYQGRLRLPARRPAHDAPFRWEIEVSGPGTVWLDQCFLWPADQLDGWDPDVVRMVKDSRLPLLRWPGGNFASGYHWKDGIGPVDDRPVRINRPWNMPEPNHVGTDEFMRFCELVGAEPMICVNAGDGSPEEAADWVEYCNGPATSPMGRLRAANGHPAPYRVRYWEIGNELYGRWQIGHCTAEEYAERYRRFAEAMRRRDPSIRLIANGHDLSWNGVLIDRCSDLLERVSVHTLIGGGMPPDRDPTAVWRLVVGYPWAYRHSLEALARQLRRRVPQGTVAVTELQIFTNRPNLPNNGGLAEALFWAGVVHTAARLGDRVELITHSALVNHGGGLRKVRQVVFGNPVYWARRMYSTQPGRWPVPVRLEGPAVSAERLHNLPALEAAPLADVLALLDDAGTTLCLMIINRHAENELPATFHFDGFTPATKAHWQWLTGPDVLAANSLDEPNKVRPQEKTVAVEGQRLRVVPPARSVSVIRVPAAQARRARGPQLRPVSAGGPGRRQSYSWQKPHAKVLPTGDLEWQPEPFVFEPGRSVRYIDFETGDDNNDGKTRRTAWKHHPWDPNATAVAARCRGADTFVFKGGVYYRGALYANQSGRADEPIRLTGDPTWGDGPPVLCGSEVVKGWTRGVDHPDIPEASKVWWVDLDFAPRNVWLLAENEEVTRIKLARTPNWEITSPDDIKSEWWTWKNPQKPFDNYVEIAGGRRHLAFDKE
;
A
#
# COMPACT_ATOMS: atom_id res chain seq x y z
N MET A 1 39.69 -33.93 30.07
CA MET A 1 40.10 -34.06 28.66
C MET A 1 40.33 -32.66 28.13
N LYS A 2 41.37 -32.43 27.33
CA LYS A 2 41.64 -31.09 26.81
C LYS A 2 40.93 -30.89 25.47
N LEU A 3 40.06 -29.88 25.44
CA LEU A 3 39.38 -29.42 24.23
C LEU A 3 40.01 -28.09 23.82
N THR A 4 40.43 -27.98 22.56
CA THR A 4 41.05 -26.77 22.03
C THR A 4 40.21 -26.17 20.92
N VAL A 5 39.75 -24.95 21.13
CA VAL A 5 39.00 -24.15 20.16
C VAL A 5 40.00 -23.26 19.40
N ARG A 6 39.92 -23.22 18.07
CA ARG A 6 40.88 -22.47 17.24
C ARG A 6 40.20 -21.75 16.08
N LEU A 7 40.84 -20.66 15.63
CA LEU A 7 40.54 -20.01 14.36
C LEU A 7 41.73 -20.21 13.42
N ARG A 8 41.50 -20.84 12.27
CA ARG A 8 42.52 -21.04 11.24
C ARG A 8 42.24 -20.16 10.04
N GLY A 9 43.25 -19.41 9.63
CA GLY A 9 43.16 -18.55 8.46
C GLY A 9 43.23 -19.32 7.13
N PRO A 10 43.04 -18.62 6.01
CA PRO A 10 43.21 -19.16 4.67
C PRO A 10 44.65 -19.67 4.47
N GLY A 11 44.82 -20.87 3.90
CA GLY A 11 46.14 -21.46 3.64
C GLY A 11 46.59 -22.57 4.60
N GLY A 12 45.78 -22.94 5.60
CA GLY A 12 45.96 -24.17 6.37
C GLY A 12 47.15 -24.22 7.34
N GLY A 13 47.95 -23.15 7.43
CA GLY A 13 49.09 -23.01 8.34
C GLY A 13 48.70 -22.93 9.82
N LYS A 14 49.61 -22.43 10.67
CA LYS A 14 49.37 -22.30 12.12
C LYS A 14 48.06 -21.55 12.42
N PRO A 15 47.29 -21.97 13.43
CA PRO A 15 46.04 -21.29 13.80
C PRO A 15 46.35 -19.82 14.17
N ALA A 16 45.48 -18.91 13.74
CA ALA A 16 45.59 -17.48 14.02
C ALA A 16 45.25 -17.17 15.48
N ALA A 17 44.37 -17.96 16.10
CA ALA A 17 44.07 -17.91 17.51
C ALA A 17 43.70 -19.31 18.01
N ALA A 18 44.01 -19.61 19.27
CA ALA A 18 43.66 -20.86 19.92
C ALA A 18 43.43 -20.64 21.41
N GLN A 19 42.49 -21.39 21.98
CA GLN A 19 42.28 -21.48 23.42
C GLN A 19 41.97 -22.93 23.78
N SER A 20 42.63 -23.43 24.82
CA SER A 20 42.35 -24.75 25.38
C SER A 20 41.53 -24.64 26.67
N LEU A 21 40.65 -25.61 26.85
CA LEU A 21 39.75 -25.77 27.99
C LEU A 21 39.88 -27.20 28.50
N GLU A 22 39.96 -27.36 29.81
CA GLU A 22 39.84 -28.68 30.44
C GLU A 22 38.37 -28.99 30.66
N VAL A 23 37.87 -30.06 30.01
CA VAL A 23 36.48 -30.50 30.09
C VAL A 23 36.37 -31.84 30.82
N ALA A 24 35.44 -31.93 31.77
CA ALA A 24 35.12 -33.13 32.53
C ALA A 24 33.75 -33.01 33.21
N GLY A 25 33.12 -34.15 33.51
CA GLY A 25 31.90 -34.22 34.32
C GLY A 25 30.60 -33.99 33.54
N PRO A 26 29.50 -33.58 34.22
CA PRO A 26 28.20 -33.35 33.59
C PRO A 26 28.21 -32.12 32.67
N TRP A 27 27.08 -31.86 32.01
CA TRP A 27 26.89 -30.66 31.17
C TRP A 27 27.29 -29.40 31.93
N LYS A 28 28.16 -28.60 31.30
CA LYS A 28 28.69 -27.35 31.86
C LYS A 28 28.94 -26.37 30.73
N LYS A 29 28.55 -25.12 30.94
CA LYS A 29 28.82 -24.02 30.02
C LYS A 29 30.30 -23.61 30.12
N TYR A 30 30.98 -23.54 28.99
CA TYR A 30 32.36 -23.04 28.89
C TYR A 30 32.39 -21.77 28.05
N GLN A 31 33.20 -20.80 28.45
CA GLN A 31 33.39 -19.53 27.75
C GLN A 31 34.87 -19.23 27.56
N GLY A 32 35.20 -18.57 26.45
CA GLY A 32 36.57 -18.24 26.08
C GLY A 32 36.63 -17.06 25.11
N ARG A 33 37.83 -16.51 24.92
CA ARG A 33 38.09 -15.40 24.01
C ARG A 33 39.30 -15.74 23.13
N LEU A 34 39.06 -15.81 21.82
CA LEU A 34 40.11 -15.96 20.81
C LEU A 34 40.62 -14.57 20.42
N ARG A 35 41.92 -14.31 20.64
CA ARG A 35 42.57 -13.05 20.25
C ARG A 35 43.25 -13.21 18.90
N LEU A 36 42.78 -12.49 17.89
CA LEU A 36 43.40 -12.46 16.58
C LEU A 36 44.61 -11.50 16.56
N PRO A 37 45.63 -11.76 15.72
CA PRO A 37 46.74 -10.81 15.50
C PRO A 37 46.22 -9.48 14.94
N ALA A 38 46.91 -8.37 15.22
CA ALA A 38 46.48 -7.02 14.86
C ALA A 38 46.29 -6.77 13.34
N ARG A 39 46.87 -7.61 12.48
CA ARG A 39 46.73 -7.46 11.03
C ARG A 39 45.39 -8.04 10.58
N ARG A 40 44.51 -7.17 10.06
CA ARG A 40 43.24 -7.58 9.45
C ARG A 40 43.54 -8.54 8.29
N PRO A 41 43.02 -9.78 8.33
CA PRO A 41 43.08 -10.69 7.19
C PRO A 41 42.41 -10.05 5.98
N ALA A 42 42.88 -10.37 4.77
CA ALA A 42 42.19 -9.95 3.55
C ALA A 42 40.75 -10.51 3.53
N HIS A 43 39.84 -9.77 2.90
CA HIS A 43 38.40 -10.10 2.85
C HIS A 43 38.07 -11.34 1.99
N ASP A 44 39.06 -11.95 1.35
CA ASP A 44 38.90 -12.93 0.27
C ASP A 44 38.66 -14.37 0.75
N ALA A 45 39.06 -14.74 1.97
CA ALA A 45 38.84 -16.11 2.46
C ALA A 45 38.46 -16.23 3.95
N PRO A 46 37.46 -17.09 4.28
CA PRO A 46 36.92 -17.22 5.63
C PRO A 46 37.89 -17.95 6.58
N PHE A 47 37.78 -17.63 7.87
CA PHE A 47 38.39 -18.45 8.91
C PHE A 47 37.61 -19.74 9.10
N ARG A 48 38.31 -20.84 9.36
CA ARG A 48 37.70 -22.06 9.90
C ARG A 48 37.70 -22.00 11.42
N TRP A 49 36.54 -22.22 12.01
CA TRP A 49 36.40 -22.46 13.44
C TRP A 49 36.55 -23.96 13.70
N GLU A 50 37.55 -24.33 14.49
CA GLU A 50 37.94 -25.72 14.73
C GLU A 50 37.82 -26.04 16.23
N ILE A 51 37.25 -27.20 16.56
CA ILE A 51 37.22 -27.75 17.91
C ILE A 51 37.99 -29.07 17.88
N GLU A 52 39.13 -29.11 18.56
CA GLU A 52 40.03 -30.27 18.62
C GLU A 52 40.00 -30.92 20.01
N VAL A 53 40.05 -32.24 20.03
CA VAL A 53 40.12 -33.07 21.23
C VAL A 53 41.51 -33.71 21.31
N SER A 54 42.20 -33.56 22.44
CA SER A 54 43.63 -33.89 22.55
C SER A 54 43.97 -35.38 22.71
N GLY A 55 43.01 -36.29 22.65
CA GLY A 55 43.23 -37.73 22.89
C GLY A 55 41.99 -38.59 22.65
N PRO A 56 42.09 -39.92 22.72
CA PRO A 56 40.96 -40.81 22.50
C PRO A 56 39.89 -40.60 23.58
N GLY A 57 38.63 -40.49 23.15
CA GLY A 57 37.48 -40.31 24.04
C GLY A 57 36.25 -39.76 23.31
N THR A 58 35.18 -39.58 24.08
CA THR A 58 33.91 -39.00 23.59
C THR A 58 33.63 -37.71 24.35
N VAL A 59 33.32 -36.64 23.61
CA VAL A 59 32.78 -35.40 24.18
C VAL A 59 31.52 -35.02 23.43
N TRP A 60 30.49 -34.69 24.22
CA TRP A 60 29.23 -34.16 23.74
C TRP A 60 29.33 -32.64 23.76
N LEU A 61 28.92 -32.01 22.66
CA LEU A 61 28.92 -30.57 22.47
C LEU A 61 27.51 -30.15 22.13
N ASP A 62 27.07 -29.05 22.72
CA ASP A 62 25.81 -28.40 22.40
C ASP A 62 25.98 -26.89 22.52
N GLN A 63 25.12 -26.11 21.84
CA GLN A 63 25.06 -24.65 21.94
C GLN A 63 26.42 -23.95 21.72
N CYS A 64 27.11 -24.38 20.65
CA CYS A 64 28.42 -23.86 20.27
C CYS A 64 28.30 -22.50 19.57
N PHE A 65 28.66 -21.42 20.28
CA PHE A 65 28.64 -20.04 19.76
C PHE A 65 30.04 -19.43 19.57
N LEU A 66 30.22 -18.68 18.48
CA LEU A 66 31.39 -17.84 18.24
C LEU A 66 30.95 -16.44 17.84
N TRP A 67 31.15 -15.47 18.73
CA TRP A 67 30.67 -14.09 18.54
C TRP A 67 31.86 -13.13 18.42
N PRO A 68 31.71 -12.00 17.68
CA PRO A 68 32.68 -10.93 17.74
C PRO A 68 32.70 -10.31 19.14
N ALA A 69 33.85 -9.83 19.58
CA ALA A 69 34.05 -9.38 20.96
C ALA A 69 33.24 -8.12 21.33
N ASP A 70 32.81 -7.35 20.33
CA ASP A 70 32.02 -6.12 20.37
C ASP A 70 30.54 -6.34 20.01
N GLN A 71 30.09 -7.59 20.00
CA GLN A 71 28.67 -7.95 19.92
C GLN A 71 27.82 -7.19 20.96
N LEU A 72 26.56 -6.97 20.62
CA LEU A 72 25.58 -6.27 21.45
C LEU A 72 24.48 -7.24 21.86
N ASP A 73 24.62 -7.91 23.00
CA ASP A 73 23.65 -8.86 23.57
C ASP A 73 23.13 -9.93 22.57
N GLY A 74 24.01 -10.48 21.73
CA GLY A 74 23.70 -11.44 20.68
C GLY A 74 23.62 -10.86 19.29
N TRP A 75 23.61 -9.55 19.19
CA TRP A 75 23.45 -8.86 17.93
C TRP A 75 24.78 -8.43 17.33
N ASP A 76 24.83 -8.52 16.00
CA ASP A 76 25.94 -8.01 15.21
C ASP A 76 25.97 -6.47 15.30
N PRO A 77 27.10 -5.87 15.71
CA PRO A 77 27.18 -4.43 15.93
C PRO A 77 27.02 -3.61 14.65
N ASP A 78 27.42 -4.14 13.49
CA ASP A 78 27.24 -3.46 12.21
C ASP A 78 25.77 -3.49 11.78
N VAL A 79 25.07 -4.62 12.00
CA VAL A 79 23.60 -4.69 11.77
C VAL A 79 22.88 -3.68 12.66
N VAL A 80 23.17 -3.66 13.97
CA VAL A 80 22.53 -2.73 14.91
C VAL A 80 22.79 -1.28 14.50
N ARG A 81 24.05 -0.93 14.19
CA ARG A 81 24.41 0.43 13.75
C ARG A 81 23.64 0.83 12.49
N MET A 82 23.65 -0.02 11.46
CA MET A 82 23.00 0.31 10.18
C MET A 82 21.49 0.43 10.32
N VAL A 83 20.84 -0.47 11.06
CA VAL A 83 19.39 -0.36 11.31
C VAL A 83 19.07 0.92 12.09
N LYS A 84 19.85 1.24 13.14
CA LYS A 84 19.71 2.49 13.91
C LYS A 84 19.90 3.74 13.04
N ASP A 85 20.90 3.73 12.16
CA ASP A 85 21.17 4.84 11.22
C ASP A 85 20.01 5.06 10.24
N SER A 86 19.26 4.00 9.93
CA SER A 86 18.06 4.09 9.08
C SER A 86 16.81 4.58 9.80
N ARG A 87 16.86 4.79 11.13
CA ARG A 87 15.76 5.35 11.95
C ARG A 87 14.39 4.74 11.63
N LEU A 88 14.33 3.41 11.49
CA LEU A 88 13.05 2.73 11.26
C LEU A 88 12.20 2.83 12.52
N PRO A 89 10.94 3.31 12.42
CA PRO A 89 10.11 3.50 13.60
C PRO A 89 9.52 2.20 14.15
N LEU A 90 9.41 1.15 13.33
CA LEU A 90 8.69 -0.08 13.64
C LEU A 90 9.37 -1.30 12.98
N LEU A 91 9.41 -2.43 13.69
CA LEU A 91 9.85 -3.73 13.16
C LEU A 91 8.79 -4.80 13.41
N ARG A 92 8.44 -5.57 12.37
CA ARG A 92 7.49 -6.69 12.40
C ARG A 92 8.23 -8.03 12.57
N TRP A 93 7.78 -8.86 13.51
CA TRP A 93 8.33 -10.20 13.83
C TRP A 93 7.23 -11.04 14.53
N PRO A 94 7.28 -12.39 14.61
CA PRO A 94 8.19 -13.34 13.94
C PRO A 94 7.94 -13.50 12.44
N GLY A 95 6.79 -13.02 11.96
CA GLY A 95 6.57 -12.61 10.58
C GLY A 95 6.56 -13.71 9.50
N GLY A 96 5.81 -13.39 8.44
CA GLY A 96 5.55 -14.26 7.31
C GLY A 96 4.94 -15.60 7.72
N ASN A 97 5.16 -16.60 6.87
CA ASN A 97 4.61 -17.95 7.04
C ASN A 97 5.06 -18.62 8.35
N PHE A 98 6.20 -18.19 8.92
CA PHE A 98 6.75 -18.76 10.16
C PHE A 98 5.79 -18.58 11.34
N ALA A 99 5.14 -17.41 11.42
CA ALA A 99 4.25 -17.06 12.52
C ALA A 99 3.09 -18.05 12.69
N SER A 100 2.56 -18.62 11.59
CA SER A 100 1.39 -19.51 11.57
C SER A 100 1.63 -20.91 12.19
N GLY A 101 2.86 -21.21 12.60
CA GLY A 101 3.22 -22.45 13.30
C GLY A 101 4.24 -22.27 14.41
N TYR A 102 4.44 -21.02 14.87
CA TYR A 102 5.39 -20.65 15.92
C TYR A 102 4.68 -20.55 17.27
N HIS A 103 5.16 -21.31 18.24
CA HIS A 103 4.68 -21.24 19.63
C HIS A 103 5.64 -20.40 20.46
N TRP A 104 5.24 -19.18 20.80
CA TRP A 104 6.16 -18.15 21.33
C TRP A 104 6.87 -18.55 22.63
N LYS A 105 6.27 -19.44 23.42
CA LYS A 105 6.88 -19.99 24.65
C LYS A 105 8.09 -20.89 24.37
N ASP A 106 8.23 -21.43 23.16
CA ASP A 106 9.44 -22.16 22.75
C ASP A 106 10.66 -21.21 22.62
N GLY A 107 10.43 -19.89 22.48
CA GLY A 107 11.46 -18.87 22.29
C GLY A 107 11.79 -18.01 23.51
N ILE A 108 11.39 -18.39 24.73
CA ILE A 108 11.67 -17.62 25.95
C ILE A 108 12.47 -18.46 26.96
N GLY A 109 13.00 -17.80 27.99
CA GLY A 109 13.81 -18.48 29.02
C GLY A 109 15.23 -18.79 28.55
N PRO A 110 16.01 -19.58 29.32
CA PRO A 110 17.40 -19.88 28.99
C PRO A 110 17.53 -20.55 27.61
N VAL A 111 18.38 -19.98 26.73
CA VAL A 111 18.59 -20.49 25.36
C VAL A 111 18.97 -21.98 25.35
N ASP A 112 19.74 -22.42 26.34
CA ASP A 112 20.22 -23.79 26.46
C ASP A 112 19.08 -24.81 26.76
N ASP A 113 17.90 -24.34 27.19
CA ASP A 113 16.71 -25.16 27.49
C ASP A 113 15.63 -25.09 26.38
N ARG A 114 15.82 -24.25 25.35
CA ARG A 114 14.81 -24.02 24.31
C ARG A 114 14.77 -25.19 23.31
N PRO A 115 13.58 -25.65 22.89
CA PRO A 115 13.47 -26.76 21.97
C PRO A 115 13.84 -26.34 20.55
N VAL A 116 14.56 -27.21 19.84
CA VAL A 116 14.68 -27.11 18.37
C VAL A 116 13.38 -27.61 17.75
N ARG A 117 12.74 -26.76 16.94
CA ARG A 117 11.53 -27.10 16.19
C ARG A 117 11.83 -27.18 14.70
N ILE A 118 10.87 -27.68 13.93
CA ILE A 118 10.93 -27.56 12.46
C ILE A 118 10.16 -26.31 12.06
N ASN A 119 10.86 -25.37 11.42
CA ASN A 119 10.25 -24.28 10.67
C ASN A 119 9.58 -24.87 9.42
N ARG A 120 8.31 -25.24 9.56
CA ARG A 120 7.50 -25.97 8.57
C ARG A 120 7.45 -25.29 7.19
N PRO A 121 7.22 -23.96 7.07
CA PRO A 121 7.15 -23.32 5.75
C PRO A 121 8.45 -23.35 4.92
N TRP A 122 9.64 -23.43 5.54
CA TRP A 122 10.93 -23.52 4.84
C TRP A 122 11.64 -24.86 5.05
N ASN A 123 11.00 -25.81 5.73
CA ASN A 123 11.50 -27.14 6.05
C ASN A 123 12.95 -27.14 6.60
N MET A 124 13.19 -26.30 7.62
CA MET A 124 14.51 -26.16 8.24
C MET A 124 14.41 -26.15 9.78
N PRO A 125 15.47 -26.55 10.51
CA PRO A 125 15.48 -26.44 11.97
C PRO A 125 15.38 -24.98 12.42
N GLU A 126 14.54 -24.72 13.42
CA GLU A 126 14.44 -23.47 14.17
C GLU A 126 14.93 -23.74 15.60
N PRO A 127 16.14 -23.29 15.96
CA PRO A 127 16.70 -23.54 17.29
C PRO A 127 16.16 -22.59 18.37
N ASN A 128 15.34 -21.59 18.02
CA ASN A 128 14.76 -20.62 18.95
C ASN A 128 15.80 -19.79 19.73
N HIS A 129 16.99 -19.59 19.15
CA HIS A 129 18.02 -18.72 19.71
C HIS A 129 17.58 -17.25 19.78
N VAL A 130 16.68 -16.85 18.86
CA VAL A 130 16.02 -15.54 18.89
C VAL A 130 14.55 -15.78 19.13
N GLY A 131 14.05 -15.35 20.29
CA GLY A 131 12.63 -15.28 20.56
C GLY A 131 12.22 -13.90 21.07
N THR A 132 11.20 -13.87 21.94
CA THR A 132 10.56 -12.60 22.34
C THR A 132 11.55 -11.65 22.99
N ASP A 133 12.31 -12.12 23.97
CA ASP A 133 13.17 -11.26 24.78
C ASP A 133 14.34 -10.70 23.94
N GLU A 134 14.95 -11.52 23.07
CA GLU A 134 16.01 -11.07 22.16
C GLU A 134 15.49 -10.07 21.12
N PHE A 135 14.30 -10.28 20.56
CA PHE A 135 13.70 -9.34 19.61
C PHE A 135 13.38 -7.99 20.26
N MET A 136 12.84 -7.98 21.49
CA MET A 136 12.61 -6.75 22.25
C MET A 136 13.91 -6.00 22.51
N ARG A 137 14.98 -6.73 22.86
CA ARG A 137 16.31 -6.14 23.04
C ARG A 137 16.84 -5.53 21.74
N PHE A 138 16.64 -6.21 20.60
CA PHE A 138 17.02 -5.66 19.30
C PHE A 138 16.28 -4.36 18.98
N CYS A 139 14.96 -4.33 19.18
CA CYS A 139 14.13 -3.12 19.03
C CYS A 139 14.65 -1.96 19.90
N GLU A 140 15.00 -2.21 21.16
CA GLU A 140 15.59 -1.20 22.05
C GLU A 140 16.93 -0.67 21.52
N LEU A 141 17.83 -1.56 21.11
CA LEU A 141 19.17 -1.20 20.61
C LEU A 141 19.11 -0.27 19.39
N VAL A 142 18.17 -0.54 18.47
CA VAL A 142 18.01 0.22 17.22
C VAL A 142 17.05 1.40 17.35
N GLY A 143 16.28 1.48 18.45
CA GLY A 143 15.29 2.52 18.69
C GLY A 143 14.02 2.38 17.83
N ALA A 144 13.58 1.14 17.58
CA ALA A 144 12.35 0.84 16.84
C ALA A 144 11.29 0.25 17.77
N GLU A 145 10.01 0.53 17.50
CA GLU A 145 8.91 -0.13 18.18
C GLU A 145 8.72 -1.57 17.66
N PRO A 146 8.37 -2.51 18.55
CA PRO A 146 8.01 -3.86 18.13
C PRO A 146 6.57 -3.94 17.61
N MET A 147 6.38 -4.70 16.54
CA MET A 147 5.10 -5.21 16.07
C MET A 147 5.15 -6.75 16.07
N ILE A 148 4.24 -7.39 16.81
CA ILE A 148 4.19 -8.85 16.92
C ILE A 148 3.10 -9.43 16.02
N CYS A 149 3.43 -10.46 15.22
CA CYS A 149 2.46 -11.29 14.50
C CYS A 149 2.19 -12.58 15.28
N VAL A 150 0.97 -12.75 15.80
CA VAL A 150 0.60 -13.92 16.61
C VAL A 150 0.23 -15.12 15.73
N ASN A 151 0.48 -16.32 16.25
CA ASN A 151 0.07 -17.56 15.59
C ASN A 151 -1.46 -17.72 15.63
N ALA A 152 -2.13 -17.31 14.54
CA ALA A 152 -3.53 -17.61 14.28
C ALA A 152 -3.71 -18.70 13.20
N GLY A 153 -2.66 -19.48 12.94
CA GLY A 153 -2.69 -20.68 12.10
C GLY A 153 -3.16 -21.89 12.92
N ASP A 154 -2.21 -22.55 13.60
CA ASP A 154 -2.49 -23.66 14.53
C ASP A 154 -2.37 -23.27 16.03
N GLY A 155 -2.13 -22.00 16.33
CA GLY A 155 -2.18 -21.44 17.68
C GLY A 155 -3.60 -21.14 18.18
N SER A 156 -3.70 -20.72 19.45
CA SER A 156 -4.99 -20.44 20.13
C SER A 156 -5.15 -18.97 20.54
N PRO A 157 -6.39 -18.46 20.71
CA PRO A 157 -6.64 -17.16 21.30
C PRO A 157 -5.99 -16.98 22.68
N GLU A 158 -5.98 -18.04 23.49
CA GLU A 158 -5.38 -18.07 24.83
C GLU A 158 -3.86 -17.94 24.76
N GLU A 159 -3.21 -18.61 23.81
CA GLU A 159 -1.76 -18.49 23.58
C GLU A 159 -1.37 -17.07 23.17
N ALA A 160 -2.13 -16.44 22.27
CA ALA A 160 -1.91 -15.06 21.85
C ALA A 160 -2.16 -14.08 23.01
N ALA A 161 -3.19 -14.30 23.82
CA ALA A 161 -3.49 -13.50 24.99
C ALA A 161 -2.39 -13.61 26.06
N ASP A 162 -1.88 -14.82 26.32
CA ASP A 162 -0.74 -15.04 27.21
C ASP A 162 0.51 -14.30 26.72
N TRP A 163 0.72 -14.20 25.40
CA TRP A 163 1.83 -13.44 24.85
C TRP A 163 1.68 -11.94 25.11
N VAL A 164 0.47 -11.40 24.94
CA VAL A 164 0.15 -10.01 25.31
C VAL A 164 0.43 -9.78 26.80
N GLU A 165 -0.01 -10.69 27.67
CA GLU A 165 0.25 -10.59 29.12
C GLU A 165 1.76 -10.70 29.44
N TYR A 166 2.50 -11.58 28.76
CA TYR A 166 3.95 -11.68 28.90
C TYR A 166 4.63 -10.37 28.53
N CYS A 167 4.22 -9.74 27.42
CA CYS A 167 4.81 -8.51 26.96
C CYS A 167 4.41 -7.29 27.80
N ASN A 168 3.13 -7.19 28.19
CA ASN A 168 2.56 -5.94 28.71
C ASN A 168 2.07 -6.02 30.16
N GLY A 169 1.87 -7.22 30.71
CA GLY A 169 1.37 -7.44 32.06
C GLY A 169 2.36 -6.99 33.15
N PRO A 170 1.86 -6.58 34.34
CA PRO A 170 2.72 -6.24 35.47
C PRO A 170 3.49 -7.48 35.95
N ALA A 171 4.64 -7.28 36.58
CA ALA A 171 5.45 -8.38 37.12
C ALA A 171 4.72 -9.23 38.19
N THR A 172 3.52 -8.85 38.62
CA THR A 172 2.66 -9.60 39.55
C THR A 172 1.69 -10.54 38.84
N SER A 173 1.45 -10.39 37.54
CA SER A 173 0.57 -11.29 36.78
C SER A 173 1.28 -12.61 36.43
N PRO A 174 0.56 -13.72 36.13
CA PRO A 174 1.19 -14.98 35.76
C PRO A 174 2.27 -14.88 34.68
N MET A 175 1.97 -14.26 33.53
CA MET A 175 2.94 -14.14 32.44
C MET A 175 3.95 -13.01 32.66
N GLY A 176 3.57 -11.93 33.36
CA GLY A 176 4.51 -10.89 33.75
C GLY A 176 5.55 -11.36 34.77
N ARG A 177 5.19 -12.27 35.68
CA ARG A 177 6.15 -12.97 36.57
C ARG A 177 7.13 -13.83 35.77
N LEU A 178 6.64 -14.53 34.75
CA LEU A 178 7.49 -15.33 33.87
C LEU A 178 8.51 -14.45 33.13
N ARG A 179 8.07 -13.33 32.55
CA ARG A 179 8.97 -12.33 31.94
C ARG A 179 10.00 -11.80 32.93
N ALA A 180 9.57 -11.47 34.15
CA ALA A 180 10.48 -11.02 35.21
C ALA A 180 11.52 -12.07 35.59
N ALA A 181 11.11 -13.35 35.68
CA ALA A 181 12.00 -14.47 35.95
C ALA A 181 13.00 -14.71 34.79
N ASN A 182 12.60 -14.41 33.55
CA ASN A 182 13.48 -14.45 32.38
C ASN A 182 14.43 -13.24 32.28
N GLY A 183 14.46 -12.36 33.29
CA GLY A 183 15.43 -11.27 33.40
C GLY A 183 14.90 -9.89 32.99
N HIS A 184 13.60 -9.76 32.68
CA HIS A 184 13.02 -8.47 32.29
C HIS A 184 11.75 -8.10 33.10
N PRO A 185 11.91 -7.52 34.31
CA PRO A 185 10.75 -7.21 35.18
C PRO A 185 9.78 -6.18 34.60
N ALA A 186 10.28 -5.17 33.88
CA ALA A 186 9.44 -4.12 33.31
C ALA A 186 8.60 -4.64 32.12
N PRO A 187 7.35 -4.17 31.91
CA PRO A 187 6.62 -4.47 30.68
C PRO A 187 7.31 -3.88 29.45
N TYR A 188 7.30 -4.61 28.33
CA TYR A 188 7.80 -4.16 27.03
C TYR A 188 6.88 -3.13 26.36
N ARG A 189 5.58 -3.13 26.70
CA ARG A 189 4.57 -2.19 26.17
C ARG A 189 4.42 -2.27 24.64
N VAL A 190 4.36 -3.48 24.11
CA VAL A 190 4.13 -3.74 22.68
C VAL A 190 2.75 -3.23 22.30
N ARG A 191 2.69 -2.30 21.34
CA ARG A 191 1.44 -1.67 20.91
C ARG A 191 0.82 -2.37 19.72
N TYR A 192 1.61 -2.72 18.70
CA TYR A 192 1.11 -3.24 17.44
C TYR A 192 1.13 -4.77 17.41
N TRP A 193 -0.03 -5.35 17.11
CA TRP A 193 -0.20 -6.81 17.03
C TRP A 193 -0.98 -7.18 15.77
N GLU A 194 -0.44 -8.10 14.97
CA GLU A 194 -1.12 -8.67 13.80
C GLU A 194 -1.63 -10.07 14.13
N ILE A 195 -2.89 -10.35 13.77
CA ILE A 195 -3.56 -11.61 14.08
C ILE A 195 -3.48 -12.53 12.86
N GLY A 196 -2.44 -13.35 12.82
CA GLY A 196 -2.18 -14.30 11.74
C GLY A 196 -1.49 -13.68 10.53
N ASN A 197 -1.10 -14.56 9.59
CA ASN A 197 -0.38 -14.19 8.38
C ASN A 197 -0.95 -14.94 7.18
N GLU A 198 -1.42 -14.20 6.17
CA GLU A 198 -1.91 -14.71 4.87
C GLU A 198 -2.85 -15.93 4.93
N LEU A 199 -3.74 -16.00 5.91
CA LEU A 199 -4.56 -17.20 6.17
C LEU A 199 -5.53 -17.54 5.04
N TYR A 200 -5.68 -16.67 4.05
CA TYR A 200 -6.35 -16.95 2.76
C TYR A 200 -5.59 -17.95 1.87
N GLY A 201 -4.26 -18.05 2.02
CA GLY A 201 -3.39 -18.79 1.12
C GLY A 201 -3.27 -20.26 1.49
N ARG A 202 -3.48 -21.18 0.53
CA ARG A 202 -3.36 -22.64 0.74
C ARG A 202 -1.99 -23.11 1.22
N TRP A 203 -0.96 -22.28 1.08
CA TRP A 203 0.40 -22.53 1.58
C TRP A 203 0.55 -22.29 3.09
N GLN A 204 -0.41 -21.60 3.73
CA GLN A 204 -0.35 -21.31 5.16
C GLN A 204 -0.82 -22.49 6.01
N ILE A 205 -0.13 -22.66 7.15
CA ILE A 205 -0.63 -23.48 8.25
C ILE A 205 -1.90 -22.82 8.79
N GLY A 206 -2.98 -23.60 8.90
CA GLY A 206 -4.27 -23.09 9.36
C GLY A 206 -5.00 -22.19 8.35
N HIS A 207 -4.68 -22.28 7.05
CA HIS A 207 -5.42 -21.56 6.00
C HIS A 207 -6.93 -21.82 6.11
N CYS A 208 -7.73 -20.81 5.77
CA CYS A 208 -9.16 -20.85 5.94
C CYS A 208 -9.89 -19.93 4.95
N THR A 209 -11.21 -20.01 4.95
CA THR A 209 -12.09 -19.08 4.25
C THR A 209 -12.17 -17.72 4.97
N ALA A 210 -12.75 -16.71 4.31
CA ALA A 210 -12.90 -15.38 4.88
C ALA A 210 -13.86 -15.39 6.09
N GLU A 211 -14.91 -16.21 6.04
CA GLU A 211 -15.89 -16.39 7.12
C GLU A 211 -15.24 -17.02 8.36
N GLU A 212 -14.45 -18.08 8.16
CA GLU A 212 -13.70 -18.74 9.23
C GLU A 212 -12.65 -17.80 9.81
N TYR A 213 -11.98 -17.00 8.98
CA TYR A 213 -11.02 -16.00 9.46
C TYR A 213 -11.71 -14.90 10.26
N ALA A 214 -12.87 -14.40 9.84
CA ALA A 214 -13.61 -13.38 10.58
C ALA A 214 -13.98 -13.88 12.00
N GLU A 215 -14.46 -15.11 12.12
CA GLU A 215 -14.76 -15.73 13.42
C GLU A 215 -13.49 -15.97 14.25
N ARG A 216 -12.40 -16.39 13.61
CA ARG A 216 -11.10 -16.54 14.27
C ARG A 216 -10.58 -15.19 14.78
N TYR A 217 -10.60 -14.16 13.94
CA TYR A 217 -10.15 -12.82 14.27
C TYR A 217 -10.90 -12.28 15.49
N ARG A 218 -12.23 -12.41 15.54
CA ARG A 218 -13.04 -12.02 16.71
C ARG A 218 -12.53 -12.67 18.00
N ARG A 219 -12.43 -14.00 18.02
CA ARG A 219 -12.01 -14.75 19.21
C ARG A 219 -10.61 -14.33 19.69
N PHE A 220 -9.66 -14.18 18.77
CA PHE A 220 -8.31 -13.71 19.08
C PHE A 220 -8.32 -12.26 19.58
N ALA A 221 -8.97 -11.35 18.87
CA ALA A 221 -9.02 -9.92 19.20
C ALA A 221 -9.60 -9.68 20.59
N GLU A 222 -10.70 -10.37 20.93
CA GLU A 222 -11.31 -10.29 22.24
C GLU A 222 -10.42 -10.87 23.34
N ALA A 223 -9.82 -12.04 23.12
CA ALA A 223 -8.92 -12.67 24.10
C ALA A 223 -7.70 -11.79 24.39
N MET A 224 -7.09 -11.21 23.37
CA MET A 224 -5.94 -10.32 23.49
C MET A 224 -6.31 -9.00 24.18
N ARG A 225 -7.42 -8.36 23.78
CA ARG A 225 -7.86 -7.09 24.40
C ARG A 225 -8.33 -7.25 25.84
N ARG A 226 -8.82 -8.43 26.24
CA ARG A 226 -9.08 -8.74 27.66
C ARG A 226 -7.81 -8.68 28.51
N ARG A 227 -6.63 -8.94 27.94
CA ARG A 227 -5.34 -8.83 28.65
C ARG A 227 -4.82 -7.41 28.66
N ASP A 228 -4.92 -6.71 27.54
CA ASP A 228 -4.53 -5.32 27.41
C ASP A 228 -5.43 -4.60 26.39
N PRO A 229 -6.37 -3.75 26.83
CA PRO A 229 -7.28 -3.04 25.92
C PRO A 229 -6.58 -1.91 25.13
N SER A 230 -5.32 -1.59 25.43
CA SER A 230 -4.57 -0.51 24.77
C SER A 230 -3.87 -0.94 23.47
N ILE A 231 -3.77 -2.25 23.21
CA ILE A 231 -3.14 -2.78 22.01
C ILE A 231 -3.87 -2.35 20.73
N ARG A 232 -3.12 -2.29 19.63
CA ARG A 232 -3.57 -1.95 18.28
C ARG A 232 -3.52 -3.20 17.43
N LEU A 233 -4.69 -3.68 17.02
CA LEU A 233 -4.81 -4.92 16.26
C LEU A 233 -4.82 -4.66 14.76
N ILE A 234 -4.17 -5.57 14.03
CA ILE A 234 -4.14 -5.62 12.56
C ILE A 234 -4.71 -6.98 12.14
N ALA A 235 -5.80 -6.95 11.39
CA ALA A 235 -6.38 -8.15 10.81
C ALA A 235 -5.69 -8.48 9.48
N ASN A 236 -5.56 -9.76 9.16
CA ASN A 236 -5.03 -10.22 7.90
C ASN A 236 -6.00 -9.93 6.76
N GLY A 237 -5.60 -9.05 5.85
CA GLY A 237 -6.37 -8.72 4.65
C GLY A 237 -5.84 -9.40 3.39
N HIS A 238 -6.65 -9.35 2.33
CA HIS A 238 -6.33 -9.85 0.99
C HIS A 238 -7.00 -8.95 -0.07
N ASP A 239 -7.78 -9.54 -0.98
CA ASP A 239 -8.63 -8.85 -1.95
C ASP A 239 -9.90 -8.28 -1.31
N LEU A 240 -10.65 -7.51 -2.11
CA LEU A 240 -11.88 -6.86 -1.65
C LEU A 240 -12.98 -7.86 -1.24
N SER A 241 -12.99 -9.10 -1.76
CA SER A 241 -14.00 -10.10 -1.38
C SER A 241 -13.72 -10.65 0.03
N TRP A 242 -12.47 -11.03 0.30
CA TRP A 242 -12.01 -11.44 1.62
C TRP A 242 -12.20 -10.32 2.65
N ASN A 243 -11.75 -9.11 2.29
CA ASN A 243 -11.84 -7.96 3.18
C ASN A 243 -13.29 -7.57 3.44
N GLY A 244 -14.18 -7.72 2.45
CA GLY A 244 -15.62 -7.46 2.60
C GLY A 244 -16.24 -8.32 3.70
N VAL A 245 -16.03 -9.64 3.68
CA VAL A 245 -16.54 -10.55 4.71
C VAL A 245 -15.99 -10.20 6.09
N LEU A 246 -14.68 -9.93 6.18
CA LEU A 246 -14.03 -9.53 7.43
C LEU A 246 -14.59 -8.23 7.99
N ILE A 247 -14.73 -7.19 7.16
CA ILE A 247 -15.27 -5.88 7.54
C ILE A 247 -16.72 -6.01 7.99
N ASP A 248 -17.53 -6.76 7.25
CA ASP A 248 -18.96 -6.89 7.52
C ASP A 248 -19.21 -7.63 8.83
N ARG A 249 -18.44 -8.68 9.07
CA ARG A 249 -18.59 -9.51 10.26
C ARG A 249 -17.90 -8.95 11.48
N CYS A 250 -16.86 -8.12 11.37
CA CYS A 250 -16.02 -7.69 12.50
C CYS A 250 -15.84 -6.18 12.62
N SER A 251 -16.71 -5.36 12.00
CA SER A 251 -16.63 -3.89 12.04
C SER A 251 -16.58 -3.28 13.44
N ASP A 252 -17.14 -3.95 14.45
CA ASP A 252 -17.12 -3.58 15.85
C ASP A 252 -15.74 -3.73 16.52
N LEU A 253 -14.88 -4.59 15.98
CA LEU A 253 -13.56 -4.91 16.53
C LEU A 253 -12.40 -4.44 15.65
N LEU A 254 -12.65 -4.24 14.36
CA LEU A 254 -11.64 -3.99 13.34
C LEU A 254 -11.11 -2.55 13.42
N GLU A 255 -9.78 -2.42 13.48
CA GLU A 255 -9.11 -1.11 13.41
C GLU A 255 -8.27 -0.98 12.14
N ARG A 256 -7.60 -2.07 11.73
CA ARG A 256 -6.65 -2.07 10.63
C ARG A 256 -6.75 -3.35 9.84
N VAL A 257 -6.63 -3.24 8.52
CA VAL A 257 -6.57 -4.40 7.61
C VAL A 257 -5.20 -4.42 6.95
N SER A 258 -4.53 -5.56 6.99
CA SER A 258 -3.22 -5.73 6.38
C SER A 258 -3.31 -5.88 4.86
N VAL A 259 -2.27 -5.43 4.16
CA VAL A 259 -2.07 -5.65 2.73
C VAL A 259 -0.67 -6.20 2.53
N HIS A 260 -0.59 -7.27 1.75
CA HIS A 260 0.66 -7.89 1.35
C HIS A 260 0.87 -7.62 -0.14
N THR A 261 2.05 -7.12 -0.50
CA THR A 261 2.36 -6.70 -1.87
C THR A 261 3.74 -7.22 -2.28
N LEU A 262 3.73 -8.46 -2.76
CA LEU A 262 4.90 -9.17 -3.29
C LEU A 262 4.75 -9.30 -4.81
N ILE A 263 5.46 -8.47 -5.58
CA ILE A 263 5.22 -8.34 -7.03
C ILE A 263 6.25 -9.08 -7.88
N GLY A 264 5.87 -9.53 -9.07
CA GLY A 264 6.79 -10.14 -10.04
C GLY A 264 7.12 -11.61 -9.78
N GLY A 265 6.52 -12.25 -8.78
CA GLY A 265 6.67 -13.69 -8.55
C GLY A 265 6.33 -14.51 -9.80
N GLY A 266 7.12 -15.54 -10.09
CA GLY A 266 6.92 -16.40 -11.26
C GLY A 266 7.44 -15.83 -12.58
N MET A 267 8.02 -14.62 -12.60
CA MET A 267 8.52 -13.99 -13.84
C MET A 267 9.47 -14.93 -14.62
N PRO A 268 9.19 -15.16 -15.92
CA PRO A 268 10.10 -15.91 -16.79
C PRO A 268 11.47 -15.22 -16.89
N PRO A 269 12.58 -15.98 -16.90
CA PRO A 269 13.93 -15.39 -16.88
C PRO A 269 14.34 -14.76 -18.22
N ASP A 270 13.64 -15.04 -19.31
CA ASP A 270 13.94 -14.59 -20.67
C ASP A 270 13.40 -13.19 -21.01
N ARG A 271 12.69 -12.56 -20.06
CA ARG A 271 12.07 -11.24 -20.27
C ARG A 271 13.11 -10.13 -20.38
N ASP A 272 12.77 -9.08 -21.13
CA ASP A 272 13.58 -7.86 -21.18
C ASP A 272 13.62 -7.19 -19.78
N PRO A 273 14.81 -7.01 -19.18
CA PRO A 273 14.94 -6.38 -17.87
C PRO A 273 14.44 -4.93 -17.86
N THR A 274 14.49 -4.21 -18.99
CA THR A 274 13.99 -2.83 -19.09
C THR A 274 12.46 -2.79 -19.09
N ALA A 275 11.79 -3.72 -19.78
CA ALA A 275 10.34 -3.88 -19.70
C ALA A 275 9.88 -4.23 -18.27
N VAL A 276 10.55 -5.18 -17.61
CA VAL A 276 10.28 -5.52 -16.21
C VAL A 276 10.50 -4.33 -15.29
N TRP A 277 11.59 -3.57 -15.50
CA TRP A 277 11.89 -2.36 -14.75
C TRP A 277 10.73 -1.37 -14.81
N ARG A 278 10.26 -1.02 -16.02
CA ARG A 278 9.17 -0.06 -16.23
C ARG A 278 7.93 -0.43 -15.41
N LEU A 279 7.52 -1.70 -15.46
CA LEU A 279 6.35 -2.19 -14.74
C LEU A 279 6.55 -2.21 -13.23
N VAL A 280 7.72 -2.64 -12.75
CA VAL A 280 8.01 -2.72 -11.31
C VAL A 280 8.09 -1.33 -10.67
N VAL A 281 8.84 -0.40 -11.24
CA VAL A 281 8.99 0.95 -10.66
C VAL A 281 7.76 1.83 -10.93
N GLY A 282 6.96 1.49 -11.94
CA GLY A 282 5.66 2.09 -12.23
C GLY A 282 4.51 1.49 -11.44
N TYR A 283 4.65 0.28 -10.86
CA TYR A 283 3.60 -0.40 -10.10
C TYR A 283 2.89 0.48 -9.05
N PRO A 284 3.58 1.35 -8.28
CA PRO A 284 2.91 2.22 -7.31
C PRO A 284 1.82 3.13 -7.89
N TRP A 285 1.91 3.47 -9.19
CA TRP A 285 0.89 4.21 -9.94
C TRP A 285 -0.43 3.43 -10.02
N ALA A 286 -0.34 2.15 -10.43
CA ALA A 286 -1.50 1.26 -10.50
C ALA A 286 -1.99 0.91 -9.07
N TYR A 287 -1.06 0.60 -8.17
CA TYR A 287 -1.31 0.16 -6.79
C TYR A 287 -2.15 1.16 -5.97
N ARG A 288 -2.00 2.45 -6.24
CA ARG A 288 -2.81 3.51 -5.62
C ARG A 288 -4.31 3.19 -5.68
N HIS A 289 -4.80 2.70 -6.82
CA HIS A 289 -6.21 2.38 -7.00
C HIS A 289 -6.67 1.26 -6.06
N SER A 290 -5.82 0.23 -5.86
CA SER A 290 -6.09 -0.89 -4.95
C SER A 290 -6.17 -0.41 -3.49
N LEU A 291 -5.21 0.40 -3.05
CA LEU A 291 -5.21 0.97 -1.70
C LEU A 291 -6.41 1.89 -1.47
N GLU A 292 -6.77 2.72 -2.46
CA GLU A 292 -7.96 3.57 -2.38
C GLU A 292 -9.27 2.76 -2.34
N ALA A 293 -9.35 1.66 -3.10
CA ALA A 293 -10.51 0.80 -3.11
C ALA A 293 -10.72 0.12 -1.76
N LEU A 294 -9.65 -0.43 -1.17
CA LEU A 294 -9.70 -1.01 0.17
C LEU A 294 -10.04 0.04 1.22
N ALA A 295 -9.39 1.21 1.19
CA ALA A 295 -9.70 2.29 2.13
C ALA A 295 -11.16 2.75 2.03
N ARG A 296 -11.73 2.83 0.82
CA ARG A 296 -13.16 3.12 0.62
C ARG A 296 -14.05 2.02 1.19
N GLN A 297 -13.72 0.74 0.94
CA GLN A 297 -14.47 -0.39 1.47
C GLN A 297 -14.48 -0.38 2.99
N LEU A 298 -13.32 -0.21 3.62
CA LEU A 298 -13.16 -0.17 5.08
C LEU A 298 -13.97 0.96 5.71
N ARG A 299 -13.90 2.17 5.15
CA ARG A 299 -14.59 3.35 5.69
C ARG A 299 -16.11 3.29 5.65
N ARG A 300 -16.71 2.40 4.84
CA ARG A 300 -18.17 2.21 4.80
C ARG A 300 -18.72 1.70 6.14
N ARG A 301 -17.95 0.87 6.86
CA ARG A 301 -18.37 0.27 8.14
C ARG A 301 -17.44 0.61 9.31
N VAL A 302 -16.19 0.98 9.02
CA VAL A 302 -15.18 1.36 10.02
C VAL A 302 -14.61 2.73 9.65
N PRO A 303 -15.27 3.84 10.01
CA PRO A 303 -14.89 5.19 9.54
C PRO A 303 -13.46 5.62 9.88
N GLN A 304 -12.90 5.09 10.99
CA GLN A 304 -11.53 5.33 11.46
C GLN A 304 -10.56 4.22 11.04
N GLY A 305 -11.02 3.23 10.28
CA GLY A 305 -10.20 2.08 9.92
C GLY A 305 -9.09 2.47 8.94
N THR A 306 -7.91 1.89 9.13
CA THR A 306 -6.73 2.17 8.30
C THR A 306 -6.21 0.91 7.60
N VAL A 307 -5.41 1.12 6.55
CA VAL A 307 -4.68 0.07 5.84
C VAL A 307 -3.27 -0.02 6.41
N ALA A 308 -2.78 -1.23 6.64
CA ALA A 308 -1.43 -1.52 7.07
C ALA A 308 -0.72 -2.36 6.00
N VAL A 309 0.28 -1.81 5.31
CA VAL A 309 1.08 -2.63 4.37
C VAL A 309 2.10 -3.42 5.19
N THR A 310 1.80 -4.67 5.52
CA THR A 310 2.64 -5.46 6.45
C THR A 310 3.66 -6.35 5.73
N GLU A 311 3.55 -6.47 4.41
CA GLU A 311 4.57 -7.06 3.54
C GLU A 311 4.66 -6.31 2.22
N LEU A 312 5.88 -5.95 1.82
CA LEU A 312 6.15 -5.18 0.62
C LEU A 312 7.50 -5.57 0.03
N GLN A 313 7.53 -6.04 -1.22
CA GLN A 313 8.77 -6.44 -1.88
C GLN A 313 8.62 -6.74 -3.39
N ILE A 314 9.69 -6.58 -4.17
CA ILE A 314 9.83 -7.23 -5.48
C ILE A 314 10.29 -8.68 -5.29
N PHE A 315 9.49 -9.62 -5.75
CA PHE A 315 9.69 -11.06 -5.60
C PHE A 315 9.93 -11.79 -6.93
N THR A 316 10.58 -11.13 -7.90
CA THR A 316 10.96 -11.76 -9.18
C THR A 316 11.90 -12.95 -9.00
N ASN A 317 12.78 -12.91 -7.99
CA ASN A 317 13.74 -13.97 -7.65
C ASN A 317 14.62 -14.41 -8.84
N ARG A 318 14.93 -13.48 -9.75
CA ARG A 318 15.84 -13.71 -10.88
C ARG A 318 17.01 -12.71 -10.82
N PRO A 319 18.27 -13.16 -10.86
CA PRO A 319 19.42 -12.26 -10.80
C PRO A 319 19.57 -11.39 -12.06
N ASN A 320 19.04 -11.83 -13.19
CA ASN A 320 19.09 -11.13 -14.47
C ASN A 320 17.89 -10.20 -14.73
N LEU A 321 16.96 -10.09 -13.78
CA LEU A 321 15.82 -9.17 -13.83
C LEU A 321 15.82 -8.25 -12.60
N PRO A 322 15.15 -7.08 -12.67
CA PRO A 322 14.90 -6.24 -11.50
C PRO A 322 14.32 -7.07 -10.34
N ASN A 323 14.97 -7.01 -9.17
CA ASN A 323 14.64 -7.82 -7.99
C ASN A 323 14.91 -7.05 -6.69
N ASN A 324 14.59 -7.67 -5.55
CA ASN A 324 14.74 -7.09 -4.22
C ASN A 324 16.17 -6.67 -3.82
N GLY A 325 17.22 -7.22 -4.45
CA GLY A 325 18.61 -6.84 -4.18
C GLY A 325 19.07 -5.59 -4.92
N GLY A 326 18.32 -5.15 -5.94
CA GLY A 326 18.73 -4.10 -6.86
C GLY A 326 18.08 -2.73 -6.61
N LEU A 327 18.47 -1.77 -7.44
CA LEU A 327 18.00 -0.39 -7.42
C LEU A 327 16.48 -0.28 -7.66
N ALA A 328 15.89 -1.22 -8.40
CA ALA A 328 14.45 -1.26 -8.64
C ALA A 328 13.64 -1.33 -7.33
N GLU A 329 14.12 -2.08 -6.33
CA GLU A 329 13.49 -2.18 -5.01
C GLU A 329 13.44 -0.83 -4.30
N ALA A 330 14.48 -0.02 -4.45
CA ALA A 330 14.54 1.31 -3.87
C ALA A 330 13.47 2.25 -4.46
N LEU A 331 13.30 2.23 -5.78
CA LEU A 331 12.31 3.06 -6.48
C LEU A 331 10.89 2.55 -6.25
N PHE A 332 10.68 1.24 -6.26
CA PHE A 332 9.41 0.61 -5.95
C PHE A 332 8.94 0.97 -4.53
N TRP A 333 9.80 0.76 -3.53
CA TRP A 333 9.54 1.13 -2.15
C TRP A 333 9.25 2.63 -2.00
N ALA A 334 10.07 3.49 -2.60
CA ALA A 334 9.86 4.94 -2.54
C ALA A 334 8.51 5.36 -3.15
N GLY A 335 8.12 4.76 -4.28
CA GLY A 335 6.84 5.03 -4.91
C GLY A 335 5.66 4.60 -4.04
N VAL A 336 5.75 3.46 -3.35
CA VAL A 336 4.71 3.04 -2.39
C VAL A 336 4.63 4.02 -1.20
N VAL A 337 5.76 4.51 -0.69
CA VAL A 337 5.78 5.56 0.34
C VAL A 337 5.13 6.85 -0.15
N HIS A 338 5.41 7.28 -1.39
CA HIS A 338 4.77 8.46 -1.99
C HIS A 338 3.25 8.27 -2.10
N THR A 339 2.81 7.10 -2.57
CA THR A 339 1.38 6.76 -2.66
C THR A 339 0.73 6.76 -1.28
N ALA A 340 1.32 6.11 -0.28
CA ALA A 340 0.78 6.07 1.08
C ALA A 340 0.70 7.47 1.71
N ALA A 341 1.75 8.28 1.59
CA ALA A 341 1.77 9.65 2.11
C ALA A 341 0.67 10.53 1.50
N ARG A 342 0.34 10.35 0.21
CA ARG A 342 -0.77 11.05 -0.46
C ARG A 342 -2.14 10.55 -0.04
N LEU A 343 -2.25 9.29 0.34
CA LEU A 343 -3.47 8.71 0.90
C LEU A 343 -3.69 9.11 2.36
N GLY A 344 -2.70 9.75 3.01
CA GLY A 344 -2.81 10.33 4.33
C GLY A 344 -3.05 9.28 5.41
N ASP A 345 -4.00 9.56 6.29
CA ASP A 345 -4.39 8.68 7.42
C ASP A 345 -4.97 7.33 6.98
N ARG A 346 -5.24 7.13 5.69
CA ARG A 346 -5.76 5.86 5.16
C ARG A 346 -4.75 4.73 5.18
N VAL A 347 -3.45 5.03 5.08
CA VAL A 347 -2.37 4.04 5.16
C VAL A 347 -1.53 4.40 6.38
N GLU A 348 -1.65 3.60 7.44
CA GLU A 348 -1.04 3.95 8.73
C GLU A 348 0.43 3.52 8.83
N LEU A 349 0.77 2.35 8.29
CA LEU A 349 2.12 1.80 8.37
C LEU A 349 2.50 1.00 7.14
N ILE A 350 3.82 0.92 6.92
CA ILE A 350 4.45 0.10 5.88
C ILE A 350 5.61 -0.64 6.52
N THR A 351 5.62 -1.97 6.43
CA THR A 351 6.79 -2.80 6.70
C THR A 351 7.25 -3.46 5.41
N HIS A 352 8.56 -3.46 5.21
CA HIS A 352 9.18 -4.05 4.02
C HIS A 352 9.79 -5.41 4.35
N SER A 353 9.62 -6.35 3.42
CA SER A 353 10.08 -7.73 3.56
C SER A 353 11.47 -7.91 2.89
N ALA A 354 12.53 -8.31 3.58
CA ALA A 354 12.73 -8.26 5.03
C ALA A 354 14.03 -7.50 5.37
N LEU A 355 14.32 -7.41 6.67
CA LEU A 355 15.34 -6.51 7.21
C LEU A 355 16.78 -6.94 6.88
N VAL A 356 17.12 -8.23 7.00
CA VAL A 356 18.49 -8.74 6.80
C VAL A 356 18.47 -10.09 6.06
N ASN A 357 19.33 -10.23 5.05
CA ASN A 357 19.54 -11.41 4.19
C ASN A 357 18.34 -11.85 3.35
N HIS A 358 17.20 -12.13 3.99
CA HIS A 358 15.96 -12.32 3.27
C HIS A 358 15.49 -10.97 2.73
N GLY A 359 15.39 -10.90 1.42
CA GLY A 359 14.87 -9.74 0.74
C GLY A 359 15.80 -8.57 0.56
N GLY A 360 15.24 -7.36 0.60
CA GLY A 360 15.92 -6.19 0.06
C GLY A 360 16.67 -5.31 1.05
N GLY A 361 16.58 -5.50 2.37
CA GLY A 361 17.19 -4.59 3.35
C GLY A 361 18.73 -4.64 3.39
N LEU A 362 19.27 -5.23 4.46
CA LEU A 362 20.70 -5.44 4.65
C LEU A 362 21.11 -6.84 4.14
N ARG A 363 22.38 -7.00 3.82
CA ARG A 363 23.04 -8.28 3.59
C ARG A 363 24.13 -8.47 4.65
N LYS A 364 24.19 -9.66 5.21
CA LYS A 364 25.28 -10.14 6.05
C LYS A 364 25.80 -11.44 5.48
N VAL A 365 26.97 -11.38 4.83
CA VAL A 365 27.63 -12.52 4.19
C VAL A 365 29.07 -12.57 4.69
N ARG A 366 29.50 -13.73 5.20
CA ARG A 366 30.87 -13.92 5.74
C ARG A 366 31.26 -12.84 6.78
N GLN A 367 30.34 -12.48 7.69
CA GLN A 367 30.49 -11.42 8.69
C GLN A 367 30.72 -10.00 8.11
N VAL A 368 30.53 -9.80 6.81
CA VAL A 368 30.49 -8.47 6.20
C VAL A 368 29.04 -8.04 6.08
N VAL A 369 28.72 -6.91 6.69
CA VAL A 369 27.39 -6.28 6.59
C VAL A 369 27.44 -5.15 5.58
N PHE A 370 26.51 -5.15 4.62
CA PHE A 370 26.33 -4.06 3.66
C PHE A 370 24.85 -3.85 3.34
N GLY A 371 24.49 -2.65 2.90
CA GLY A 371 23.11 -2.30 2.58
C GLY A 371 22.83 -2.47 1.09
N ASN A 372 21.74 -3.12 0.71
CA ASN A 372 21.24 -3.05 -0.65
C ASN A 372 20.69 -1.62 -0.94
N PRO A 373 20.41 -1.26 -2.22
CA PRO A 373 19.95 0.07 -2.57
C PRO A 373 18.73 0.57 -1.77
N VAL A 374 17.76 -0.28 -1.46
CA VAL A 374 16.56 0.16 -0.70
C VAL A 374 16.88 0.52 0.76
N TYR A 375 17.91 -0.06 1.39
CA TYR A 375 18.39 0.41 2.70
C TYR A 375 18.83 1.87 2.63
N TRP A 376 19.59 2.23 1.59
CA TRP A 376 20.07 3.60 1.40
C TRP A 376 18.94 4.57 1.10
N ALA A 377 17.96 4.17 0.28
CA ALA A 377 16.76 4.96 0.04
C ALA A 377 15.95 5.18 1.32
N ARG A 378 15.79 4.15 2.17
CA ARG A 378 15.14 4.28 3.48
C ARG A 378 15.84 5.28 4.36
N ARG A 379 17.16 5.12 4.55
CA ARG A 379 17.95 6.05 5.36
C ARG A 379 17.84 7.47 4.83
N MET A 380 17.86 7.67 3.51
CA MET A 380 17.62 8.99 2.90
C MET A 380 16.24 9.54 3.25
N TYR A 381 15.18 8.73 3.24
CA TYR A 381 13.80 9.20 3.46
C TYR A 381 13.46 9.40 4.94
N SER A 382 13.82 8.45 5.81
CA SER A 382 13.44 8.44 7.24
C SER A 382 14.22 9.46 8.09
N THR A 383 15.36 9.94 7.60
CA THR A 383 16.18 10.94 8.31
C THR A 383 15.78 12.38 8.01
N GLN A 384 14.69 12.59 7.25
CA GLN A 384 14.22 13.91 6.87
C GLN A 384 13.29 14.52 7.93
N PRO A 385 13.33 15.85 8.13
CA PRO A 385 12.48 16.54 9.10
C PRO A 385 11.03 16.74 8.61
N GLY A 386 10.77 16.57 7.31
CA GLY A 386 9.45 16.79 6.72
C GLY A 386 8.41 15.80 7.25
N ARG A 387 7.25 16.32 7.66
CA ARG A 387 6.12 15.54 8.19
C ARG A 387 4.82 15.78 7.44
N TRP A 388 4.57 17.02 7.04
CA TRP A 388 3.28 17.45 6.53
C TRP A 388 3.29 17.50 5.01
N PRO A 389 2.48 16.67 4.32
CA PRO A 389 2.40 16.70 2.86
C PRO A 389 2.02 18.07 2.33
N VAL A 390 2.77 18.55 1.35
CA VAL A 390 2.50 19.78 0.60
C VAL A 390 1.95 19.37 -0.78
N PRO A 391 0.85 19.99 -1.25
CA PRO A 391 0.33 19.73 -2.58
C PRO A 391 1.39 20.00 -3.66
N VAL A 392 1.57 19.05 -4.57
CA VAL A 392 2.48 19.17 -5.72
C VAL A 392 1.66 19.01 -7.00
N ARG A 393 1.82 19.97 -7.92
CA ARG A 393 1.38 19.83 -9.31
C ARG A 393 2.60 19.43 -10.13
N LEU A 394 2.49 18.29 -10.81
CA LEU A 394 3.56 17.74 -11.63
C LEU A 394 3.10 17.70 -13.08
N GLU A 395 3.86 18.34 -13.95
CA GLU A 395 3.73 18.25 -15.40
C GLU A 395 4.99 17.60 -15.95
N GLY A 396 4.85 16.61 -16.82
CA GLY A 396 6.00 15.88 -17.32
C GLY A 396 5.61 14.68 -18.18
N PRO A 397 6.61 13.97 -18.72
CA PRO A 397 6.38 12.83 -19.57
C PRO A 397 5.81 11.65 -18.77
N ALA A 398 4.97 10.87 -19.44
CA ALA A 398 4.38 9.66 -18.93
C ALA A 398 4.72 8.49 -19.84
N VAL A 399 4.65 7.28 -19.30
CA VAL A 399 4.89 6.04 -20.03
C VAL A 399 3.71 5.10 -19.84
N SER A 400 3.29 4.47 -20.92
CA SER A 400 2.38 3.33 -20.89
C SER A 400 3.19 2.06 -21.13
N ALA A 401 2.76 0.96 -20.51
CA ALA A 401 3.40 -0.34 -20.68
C ALA A 401 2.34 -1.43 -20.60
N GLU A 402 2.42 -2.41 -21.49
CA GLU A 402 1.52 -3.55 -21.47
C GLU A 402 1.75 -4.42 -20.24
N ARG A 403 0.71 -5.18 -19.87
CA ARG A 403 0.78 -6.18 -18.81
C ARG A 403 1.91 -7.17 -19.11
N LEU A 404 2.71 -7.50 -18.11
CA LEU A 404 3.68 -8.59 -18.20
C LEU A 404 3.46 -9.56 -17.05
N HIS A 405 3.01 -10.77 -17.38
CA HIS A 405 2.71 -11.82 -16.40
C HIS A 405 1.78 -11.31 -15.28
N ASN A 406 2.23 -11.32 -14.02
CA ASN A 406 1.46 -10.84 -12.87
C ASN A 406 1.62 -9.34 -12.57
N LEU A 407 2.43 -8.61 -13.35
CA LEU A 407 2.53 -7.15 -13.23
C LEU A 407 1.47 -6.49 -14.10
N PRO A 408 0.62 -5.61 -13.53
CA PRO A 408 -0.46 -4.95 -14.27
C PRO A 408 0.09 -4.00 -15.34
N ALA A 409 -0.70 -3.76 -16.39
CA ALA A 409 -0.40 -2.72 -17.35
C ALA A 409 -0.33 -1.34 -16.68
N LEU A 410 0.45 -0.45 -17.27
CA LEU A 410 0.54 0.94 -16.88
C LEU A 410 -0.11 1.80 -17.95
N GLU A 411 -1.02 2.67 -17.53
CA GLU A 411 -1.65 3.67 -18.38
C GLU A 411 -1.15 5.04 -17.96
N ALA A 412 -0.43 5.72 -18.87
CA ALA A 412 0.10 7.07 -18.68
C ALA A 412 0.77 7.29 -17.30
N ALA A 413 1.58 6.32 -16.86
CA ALA A 413 2.30 6.42 -15.58
C ALA A 413 3.38 7.50 -15.67
N PRO A 414 3.38 8.52 -14.79
CA PRO A 414 4.40 9.57 -14.82
C PRO A 414 5.82 9.00 -14.67
N LEU A 415 6.75 9.46 -15.51
CA LEU A 415 8.16 9.07 -15.37
C LEU A 415 8.83 9.71 -14.15
N ALA A 416 8.32 10.86 -13.70
CA ALA A 416 8.70 11.48 -12.45
C ALA A 416 7.66 11.24 -11.36
N ASP A 417 8.10 11.16 -10.10
CA ASP A 417 7.23 11.25 -8.93
C ASP A 417 7.80 12.25 -7.93
N VAL A 418 6.95 13.07 -7.32
CA VAL A 418 7.39 14.06 -6.32
C VAL A 418 6.47 14.05 -5.11
N LEU A 419 7.03 13.73 -3.94
CA LEU A 419 6.40 13.97 -2.63
C LEU A 419 7.11 15.16 -1.98
N ALA A 420 6.35 16.18 -1.58
CA ALA A 420 6.87 17.32 -0.84
C ALA A 420 6.35 17.27 0.60
N LEU A 421 7.25 17.40 1.59
CA LEU A 421 6.91 17.38 3.01
C LEU A 421 7.49 18.60 3.72
N LEU A 422 6.67 19.33 4.47
CA LEU A 422 7.08 20.45 5.31
C LEU A 422 7.33 19.96 6.75
N ASP A 423 8.34 20.48 7.42
CA ASP A 423 8.59 20.21 8.84
C ASP A 423 7.56 20.92 9.75
N ASP A 424 7.53 20.54 11.03
CA ASP A 424 6.58 21.10 12.02
C ASP A 424 6.74 22.61 12.21
N ALA A 425 7.96 23.13 12.04
CA ALA A 425 8.28 24.54 12.20
C ALA A 425 7.96 25.38 10.95
N GLY A 426 7.68 24.75 9.81
CA GLY A 426 7.54 25.45 8.52
C GLY A 426 8.86 26.04 8.00
N THR A 427 10.00 25.54 8.45
CA THR A 427 11.34 26.05 8.15
C THR A 427 12.10 25.22 7.12
N THR A 428 11.69 23.97 6.88
CA THR A 428 12.35 23.07 5.93
C THR A 428 11.33 22.35 5.08
N LEU A 429 11.43 22.51 3.77
CA LEU A 429 10.68 21.75 2.78
C LEU A 429 11.57 20.63 2.22
N CYS A 430 11.11 19.38 2.33
CA CYS A 430 11.77 18.20 1.78
C CYS A 430 11.08 17.77 0.49
N LEU A 431 11.79 17.84 -0.64
CA LEU A 431 11.33 17.33 -1.94
C LEU A 431 11.91 15.92 -2.16
N MET A 432 11.07 14.91 -2.15
CA MET A 432 11.42 13.52 -2.43
C MET A 432 11.05 13.22 -3.88
N ILE A 433 12.03 12.92 -4.72
CA ILE A 433 11.85 12.81 -6.19
C ILE A 433 12.21 11.40 -6.64
N ILE A 434 11.43 10.84 -7.56
CA ILE A 434 11.71 9.58 -8.25
C ILE A 434 11.86 9.87 -9.73
N ASN A 435 12.94 9.40 -10.36
CA ASN A 435 13.06 9.28 -11.81
C ASN A 435 12.98 7.79 -12.20
N ARG A 436 11.85 7.39 -12.79
CA ARG A 436 11.59 6.03 -13.25
C ARG A 436 12.23 5.70 -14.60
N HIS A 437 12.70 6.71 -15.33
CA HIS A 437 13.24 6.52 -16.66
C HIS A 437 14.45 5.59 -16.60
N ALA A 438 14.44 4.56 -17.45
CA ALA A 438 15.46 3.53 -17.46
C ALA A 438 16.83 4.07 -17.88
N GLU A 439 16.92 5.03 -18.81
CA GLU A 439 18.22 5.51 -19.35
C GLU A 439 18.49 7.02 -19.20
N ASN A 440 17.46 7.86 -19.30
CA ASN A 440 17.61 9.31 -19.37
C ASN A 440 17.45 10.00 -18.02
N GLU A 441 18.21 11.06 -17.83
CA GLU A 441 17.97 12.05 -16.78
C GLU A 441 16.66 12.80 -17.02
N LEU A 442 16.09 13.36 -15.95
CA LEU A 442 14.86 14.16 -16.00
C LEU A 442 15.13 15.56 -15.46
N PRO A 443 15.46 16.55 -16.30
CA PRO A 443 15.53 17.95 -15.89
C PRO A 443 14.20 18.40 -15.27
N ALA A 444 14.26 18.95 -14.06
CA ALA A 444 13.09 19.40 -13.30
C ALA A 444 13.28 20.84 -12.83
N THR A 445 12.23 21.64 -12.99
CA THR A 445 12.16 23.01 -12.46
C THR A 445 11.03 23.07 -11.44
N PHE A 446 11.38 23.34 -10.19
CA PHE A 446 10.44 23.52 -9.10
C PHE A 446 10.13 25.01 -8.94
N HIS A 447 8.84 25.32 -8.84
CA HIS A 447 8.33 26.66 -8.52
C HIS A 447 7.69 26.62 -7.14
N PHE A 448 8.12 27.48 -6.24
CA PHE A 448 7.58 27.53 -4.88
C PHE A 448 6.49 28.60 -4.77
N ASP A 449 5.30 28.18 -4.37
CA ASP A 449 4.18 29.06 -4.02
C ASP A 449 3.87 28.92 -2.52
N GLY A 450 3.66 30.03 -1.82
CA GLY A 450 3.44 30.05 -0.37
C GLY A 450 4.65 29.67 0.51
N PHE A 451 5.81 29.35 -0.08
CA PHE A 451 7.07 29.06 0.60
C PHE A 451 8.18 29.95 0.02
N THR A 452 9.05 30.52 0.86
CA THR A 452 10.19 31.34 0.42
C THR A 452 11.47 30.59 0.74
N PRO A 453 12.12 29.96 -0.25
CA PRO A 453 13.30 29.14 -0.05
C PRO A 453 14.54 30.01 0.18
N ALA A 454 15.47 29.51 0.98
CA ALA A 454 16.82 30.02 1.07
C ALA A 454 17.55 29.83 -0.27
N THR A 455 18.64 30.55 -0.48
CA THR A 455 19.41 30.53 -1.74
C THR A 455 20.19 29.23 -1.99
N LYS A 456 20.21 28.32 -1.01
CA LYS A 456 20.89 27.02 -1.08
C LYS A 456 19.98 25.92 -0.58
N ALA A 457 19.98 24.79 -1.29
CA ALA A 457 19.32 23.56 -0.88
C ALA A 457 20.32 22.40 -0.89
N HIS A 458 20.11 21.42 -0.03
CA HIS A 458 20.95 20.22 0.06
C HIS A 458 20.28 19.07 -0.68
N TRP A 459 20.92 18.53 -1.70
CA TRP A 459 20.40 17.44 -2.54
C TRP A 459 21.20 16.16 -2.32
N GLN A 460 20.50 15.09 -1.92
CA GLN A 460 21.00 13.72 -1.88
C GLN A 460 20.28 12.89 -2.95
N TRP A 461 20.98 12.01 -3.65
CA TRP A 461 20.38 11.07 -4.60
C TRP A 461 21.04 9.70 -4.57
N LEU A 462 20.30 8.69 -4.99
CA LEU A 462 20.74 7.32 -5.18
C LEU A 462 20.43 6.93 -6.63
N THR A 463 21.42 6.39 -7.34
CA THR A 463 21.30 5.87 -8.71
C THR A 463 22.35 4.77 -8.92
N GLY A 464 22.31 4.10 -10.07
CA GLY A 464 23.23 3.04 -10.46
C GLY A 464 23.42 2.99 -11.98
N PRO A 465 24.40 2.22 -12.47
CA PRO A 465 24.79 2.19 -13.88
C PRO A 465 23.69 1.66 -14.83
N ASP A 466 22.80 0.80 -14.36
CA ASP A 466 21.74 0.15 -15.14
C ASP A 466 20.54 -0.26 -14.26
N VAL A 467 19.53 -0.91 -14.86
CA VAL A 467 18.29 -1.35 -14.19
C VAL A 467 18.48 -2.55 -13.23
N LEU A 468 19.63 -3.23 -13.29
CA LEU A 468 20.00 -4.36 -12.44
C LEU A 468 21.01 -3.98 -11.34
N ALA A 469 21.43 -2.72 -11.28
CA ALA A 469 22.43 -2.22 -10.35
C ALA A 469 22.13 -2.62 -8.89
N ALA A 470 23.09 -3.29 -8.26
CA ALA A 470 22.98 -3.81 -6.89
C ALA A 470 24.34 -3.74 -6.17
N ASN A 471 24.33 -3.82 -4.84
CA ASN A 471 25.54 -4.01 -4.04
C ASN A 471 25.84 -5.51 -3.88
N SER A 472 27.11 -5.86 -3.78
CA SER A 472 27.56 -7.25 -3.58
C SER A 472 28.59 -7.33 -2.45
N LEU A 473 29.05 -8.53 -2.12
CA LEU A 473 30.14 -8.70 -1.18
C LEU A 473 31.44 -8.04 -1.68
N ASP A 474 31.69 -8.10 -2.99
CA ASP A 474 32.90 -7.57 -3.63
C ASP A 474 32.81 -6.05 -3.85
N GLU A 475 31.61 -5.55 -4.14
CA GLU A 475 31.31 -4.13 -4.34
C GLU A 475 30.20 -3.65 -3.38
N PRO A 476 30.42 -3.61 -2.06
CA PRO A 476 29.36 -3.33 -1.07
C PRO A 476 28.84 -1.88 -1.10
N ASN A 477 29.53 -1.01 -1.84
CA ASN A 477 29.26 0.43 -1.93
C ASN A 477 29.02 0.91 -3.38
N LYS A 478 28.72 0.00 -4.32
CA LYS A 478 28.50 0.32 -5.74
C LYS A 478 27.35 1.31 -5.94
N VAL A 479 26.26 1.09 -5.23
CA VAL A 479 25.03 1.89 -5.21
C VAL A 479 24.85 2.44 -3.81
N ARG A 480 25.24 3.69 -3.61
CA ARG A 480 25.14 4.43 -2.35
C ARG A 480 24.74 5.89 -2.60
N PRO A 481 24.20 6.61 -1.59
CA PRO A 481 23.82 8.00 -1.76
C PRO A 481 25.01 8.87 -2.15
N GLN A 482 24.76 9.82 -3.06
CA GLN A 482 25.62 10.93 -3.42
C GLN A 482 24.94 12.22 -2.96
N GLU A 483 25.70 13.29 -2.73
CA GLU A 483 25.14 14.54 -2.25
C GLU A 483 25.89 15.77 -2.76
N LYS A 484 25.15 16.89 -2.86
CA LYS A 484 25.71 18.21 -3.18
C LYS A 484 24.79 19.33 -2.68
N THR A 485 25.32 20.54 -2.63
CA THR A 485 24.51 21.75 -2.49
C THR A 485 24.13 22.29 -3.86
N VAL A 486 22.88 22.73 -4.02
CA VAL A 486 22.38 23.38 -5.23
C VAL A 486 21.86 24.78 -4.91
N ALA A 487 21.99 25.68 -5.88
CA ALA A 487 21.48 27.04 -5.76
C ALA A 487 19.96 27.07 -5.97
N VAL A 488 19.30 27.99 -5.27
CA VAL A 488 17.90 28.35 -5.48
C VAL A 488 17.84 29.80 -5.93
N GLU A 489 17.19 30.04 -7.05
CA GLU A 489 17.13 31.34 -7.71
C GLU A 489 15.74 31.96 -7.51
N GLY A 490 15.62 32.81 -6.48
CA GLY A 490 14.34 33.39 -6.09
C GLY A 490 13.36 32.29 -5.67
N GLN A 491 12.23 32.16 -6.38
CA GLN A 491 11.21 31.14 -6.15
C GLN A 491 11.37 29.88 -7.02
N ARG A 492 12.57 29.65 -7.58
CA ARG A 492 12.81 28.54 -8.50
C ARG A 492 14.03 27.72 -8.11
N LEU A 493 13.89 26.40 -8.16
CA LEU A 493 14.97 25.43 -8.03
C LEU A 493 15.04 24.59 -9.29
N ARG A 494 16.21 24.53 -9.93
CA ARG A 494 16.46 23.66 -11.09
C ARG A 494 17.39 22.52 -10.68
N VAL A 495 17.01 21.29 -11.02
CA VAL A 495 17.81 20.09 -10.79
C VAL A 495 17.67 19.12 -11.95
N VAL A 496 18.62 18.20 -12.09
CA VAL A 496 18.60 17.18 -13.14
C VAL A 496 18.73 15.80 -12.50
N PRO A 497 17.65 15.25 -11.90
CA PRO A 497 17.59 13.88 -11.42
C PRO A 497 18.15 12.86 -12.43
N PRO A 498 19.21 12.11 -12.07
CA PRO A 498 19.76 11.06 -12.94
C PRO A 498 18.71 10.01 -13.29
N ALA A 499 18.94 9.25 -14.36
CA ALA A 499 18.14 8.06 -14.66
C ALA A 499 18.06 7.13 -13.45
N ARG A 500 16.94 6.41 -13.33
CA ARG A 500 16.76 5.35 -12.31
C ARG A 500 17.06 5.82 -10.88
N SER A 501 16.63 7.03 -10.52
CA SER A 501 17.07 7.64 -9.27
C SER A 501 15.95 7.87 -8.27
N VAL A 502 16.32 7.84 -6.99
CA VAL A 502 15.55 8.46 -5.91
C VAL A 502 16.37 9.59 -5.32
N SER A 503 15.73 10.72 -5.06
CA SER A 503 16.38 11.93 -4.54
C SER A 503 15.62 12.49 -3.35
N VAL A 504 16.35 13.19 -2.49
CA VAL A 504 15.80 14.05 -1.45
C VAL A 504 16.50 15.40 -1.51
N ILE A 505 15.74 16.48 -1.62
CA ILE A 505 16.23 17.85 -1.57
C ILE A 505 15.66 18.54 -0.35
N ARG A 506 16.52 18.95 0.58
CA ARG A 506 16.16 19.79 1.72
C ARG A 506 16.32 21.26 1.33
N VAL A 507 15.21 21.97 1.29
CA VAL A 507 15.11 23.39 0.97
C VAL A 507 14.76 24.16 2.25
N PRO A 508 15.72 24.82 2.90
CA PRO A 508 15.45 25.68 4.05
C PRO A 508 14.62 26.91 3.63
N ALA A 509 13.88 27.51 4.56
CA ALA A 509 13.25 28.81 4.35
C ALA A 509 14.28 29.95 4.44
N ALA A 510 14.10 31.02 3.67
CA ALA A 510 15.01 32.18 3.63
C ALA A 510 15.07 32.96 4.96
N GLN A 511 13.96 32.96 5.71
CA GLN A 511 13.87 33.51 7.05
C GLN A 511 13.09 32.50 7.90
N ALA A 512 13.66 32.13 9.05
CA ALA A 512 12.90 31.41 10.06
C ALA A 512 11.77 32.33 10.50
N ARG A 513 10.55 32.11 9.99
CA ARG A 513 9.39 32.75 10.58
C ARG A 513 9.42 32.37 12.07
N ARG A 514 9.44 33.36 12.97
CA ARG A 514 8.89 33.18 14.33
C ARG A 514 7.38 32.97 14.18
N ALA A 515 6.98 31.89 13.52
CA ALA A 515 5.62 31.46 13.47
C ALA A 515 5.45 30.54 14.68
N ARG A 516 4.50 30.89 15.55
CA ARG A 516 3.78 29.88 16.30
C ARG A 516 3.44 28.79 15.28
N GLY A 517 3.89 27.56 15.52
CA GLY A 517 3.54 26.42 14.67
C GLY A 517 2.02 26.43 14.45
N PRO A 518 1.51 25.80 13.38
CA PRO A 518 0.08 25.72 13.17
C PRO A 518 -0.58 25.29 14.48
N GLN A 519 -1.28 26.22 15.15
CA GLN A 519 -2.13 25.91 16.28
C GLN A 519 -3.34 25.21 15.67
N LEU A 520 -3.15 23.93 15.35
CA LEU A 520 -4.25 23.00 15.41
C LEU A 520 -4.63 22.98 16.88
N ARG A 521 -5.76 23.63 17.19
CA ARG A 521 -6.44 23.41 18.46
C ARG A 521 -6.51 21.90 18.68
N PRO A 522 -6.33 21.41 19.91
CA PRO A 522 -6.82 20.08 20.23
C PRO A 522 -8.27 20.02 19.75
N VAL A 523 -8.69 18.88 19.21
CA VAL A 523 -10.12 18.58 19.11
C VAL A 523 -10.62 18.39 20.55
N SER A 524 -10.69 19.49 21.29
CA SER A 524 -11.57 19.63 22.43
C SER A 524 -12.97 19.73 21.84
N ALA A 525 -13.87 18.89 22.32
CA ALA A 525 -15.30 18.99 22.08
C ALA A 525 -15.74 20.46 22.12
N GLY A 526 -16.08 21.01 20.96
CA GLY A 526 -16.45 22.40 20.78
C GLY A 526 -17.79 22.47 20.07
N GLY A 527 -18.82 22.84 20.82
CA GLY A 527 -20.11 23.29 20.29
C GLY A 527 -20.00 24.54 19.40
N PRO A 528 -21.13 25.05 18.90
CA PRO A 528 -21.39 25.12 17.47
C PRO A 528 -20.97 26.47 16.87
N GLY A 529 -20.01 26.44 15.95
CA GLY A 529 -19.93 27.41 14.86
C GLY A 529 -20.44 26.73 13.60
N ARG A 530 -21.62 27.14 13.10
CA ARG A 530 -22.26 26.60 11.89
C ARG A 530 -21.28 26.64 10.70
N ARG A 531 -20.61 25.52 10.41
CA ARG A 531 -20.27 25.17 9.03
C ARG A 531 -21.58 24.76 8.38
N GLN A 532 -22.01 25.43 7.31
CA GLN A 532 -23.13 24.94 6.52
C GLN A 532 -22.74 23.56 5.99
N SER A 533 -23.45 22.53 6.47
CA SER A 533 -23.40 21.18 5.92
C SER A 533 -23.81 21.25 4.46
N TYR A 534 -23.08 20.60 3.56
CA TYR A 534 -23.55 20.44 2.19
C TYR A 534 -24.88 19.65 2.19
N SER A 535 -25.75 19.88 1.22
CA SER A 535 -27.09 19.26 1.19
C SER A 535 -27.05 17.72 1.24
N TRP A 536 -26.00 17.09 0.69
CA TRP A 536 -25.78 15.64 0.72
C TRP A 536 -25.22 15.11 2.06
N GLN A 537 -24.85 15.99 2.99
CA GLN A 537 -24.43 15.66 4.35
C GLN A 537 -25.57 15.78 5.37
N LYS A 538 -26.72 16.32 4.96
CA LYS A 538 -27.93 16.30 5.76
C LYS A 538 -28.66 14.96 5.51
N PRO A 539 -29.01 14.20 6.55
CA PRO A 539 -29.85 13.02 6.37
C PRO A 539 -31.26 13.47 5.97
N HIS A 540 -31.67 13.16 4.74
CA HIS A 540 -33.03 13.42 4.23
C HIS A 540 -34.01 12.28 4.54
N ALA A 541 -33.57 11.30 5.33
CA ALA A 541 -34.36 10.18 5.78
C ALA A 541 -34.09 9.91 7.26
N LYS A 542 -35.15 9.59 7.99
CA LYS A 542 -35.11 9.11 9.36
C LYS A 542 -35.30 7.59 9.36
N VAL A 543 -34.43 6.86 10.05
CA VAL A 543 -34.64 5.44 10.31
C VAL A 543 -35.72 5.31 11.37
N LEU A 544 -36.85 4.68 11.02
CA LEU A 544 -37.94 4.37 11.93
C LEU A 544 -37.55 3.22 12.87
N PRO A 545 -38.18 3.08 14.04
CA PRO A 545 -37.92 1.98 14.96
C PRO A 545 -38.10 0.57 14.36
N THR A 546 -38.83 0.46 13.25
CA THR A 546 -39.02 -0.77 12.47
C THR A 546 -37.84 -1.12 11.56
N GLY A 547 -36.89 -0.20 11.36
CA GLY A 547 -35.81 -0.31 10.39
C GLY A 547 -36.12 0.33 9.03
N ASP A 548 -37.36 0.79 8.81
CA ASP A 548 -37.76 1.48 7.58
C ASP A 548 -37.21 2.91 7.52
N LEU A 549 -37.12 3.48 6.31
CA LEU A 549 -36.70 4.87 6.09
C LEU A 549 -37.91 5.76 5.84
N GLU A 550 -38.13 6.75 6.69
CA GLU A 550 -39.06 7.85 6.44
C GLU A 550 -38.30 9.01 5.80
N TRP A 551 -38.51 9.22 4.51
CA TRP A 551 -37.93 10.34 3.77
C TRP A 551 -38.66 11.65 4.11
N GLN A 552 -37.90 12.67 4.51
CA GLN A 552 -38.38 14.03 4.66
C GLN A 552 -37.66 14.90 3.62
N PRO A 553 -38.07 14.84 2.34
CA PRO A 553 -37.47 15.70 1.32
C PRO A 553 -37.75 17.17 1.67
N GLU A 554 -36.70 17.95 1.90
CA GLU A 554 -36.83 19.41 1.87
C GLU A 554 -37.23 19.82 0.42
N PRO A 555 -38.22 20.71 0.24
CA PRO A 555 -38.52 21.24 -1.09
C PRO A 555 -37.24 21.79 -1.73
N PHE A 556 -36.98 21.42 -2.99
CA PHE A 556 -35.81 21.94 -3.69
C PHE A 556 -35.88 23.47 -3.75
N VAL A 557 -34.84 24.13 -3.21
CA VAL A 557 -34.67 25.57 -3.31
C VAL A 557 -33.53 25.84 -4.29
N PHE A 558 -33.85 26.55 -5.37
CA PHE A 558 -32.83 27.01 -6.31
C PHE A 558 -31.94 28.06 -5.64
N GLU A 559 -30.65 27.77 -5.53
CA GLU A 559 -29.63 28.68 -4.98
C GLU A 559 -28.73 29.20 -6.12
N PRO A 560 -28.95 30.44 -6.62
CA PRO A 560 -28.08 31.00 -7.65
C PRO A 560 -26.70 31.33 -7.08
N GLY A 561 -25.64 30.97 -7.82
CA GLY A 561 -24.28 31.46 -7.58
C GLY A 561 -24.09 32.92 -8.01
N ARG A 562 -22.85 33.44 -7.98
CA ARG A 562 -22.57 34.83 -8.39
C ARG A 562 -22.85 35.07 -9.87
N SER A 563 -22.81 34.01 -10.67
CA SER A 563 -23.15 34.02 -12.07
C SER A 563 -23.97 32.78 -12.45
N VAL A 564 -25.02 32.99 -13.26
CA VAL A 564 -25.95 31.95 -13.70
C VAL A 564 -25.93 31.86 -15.23
N ARG A 565 -25.97 30.64 -15.77
CA ARG A 565 -26.15 30.36 -17.20
C ARG A 565 -27.27 29.34 -17.43
N TYR A 566 -28.14 29.61 -18.38
CA TYR A 566 -29.31 28.79 -18.70
C TYR A 566 -29.05 27.94 -19.94
N ILE A 567 -29.49 26.69 -19.91
CA ILE A 567 -29.25 25.68 -20.94
C ILE A 567 -30.57 25.00 -21.31
N ASP A 568 -30.90 25.06 -22.59
CA ASP A 568 -32.04 24.39 -23.23
C ASP A 568 -31.52 23.63 -24.45
N PHE A 569 -31.29 22.33 -24.29
CA PHE A 569 -30.66 21.49 -25.31
C PHE A 569 -31.49 21.37 -26.60
N GLU A 570 -32.80 21.52 -26.51
CA GLU A 570 -33.70 21.40 -27.65
C GLU A 570 -33.70 22.70 -28.47
N THR A 571 -33.99 23.82 -27.79
CA THR A 571 -34.33 25.10 -28.47
C THR A 571 -33.36 26.25 -28.21
N GLY A 572 -32.32 26.05 -27.40
CA GLY A 572 -31.28 27.05 -27.14
C GLY A 572 -30.40 27.35 -28.36
N ASP A 573 -29.60 28.41 -28.26
CA ASP A 573 -28.61 28.82 -29.27
C ASP A 573 -27.30 29.21 -28.58
N ASP A 574 -26.20 28.61 -29.01
CA ASP A 574 -24.86 28.85 -28.45
C ASP A 574 -24.31 30.24 -28.74
N ASN A 575 -24.90 31.00 -29.66
CA ASN A 575 -24.60 32.41 -29.90
C ASN A 575 -25.18 33.34 -28.83
N ASN A 576 -26.16 32.87 -28.05
CA ASN A 576 -26.75 33.66 -26.98
C ASN A 576 -25.74 33.96 -25.85
N ASP A 577 -26.06 34.88 -24.94
CA ASP A 577 -25.21 35.16 -23.79
C ASP A 577 -25.38 34.18 -22.61
N GLY A 578 -26.42 33.34 -22.66
CA GLY A 578 -26.74 32.33 -21.65
C GLY A 578 -27.30 32.93 -20.36
N LYS A 579 -27.46 34.24 -20.22
CA LYS A 579 -27.73 34.89 -18.93
C LYS A 579 -29.19 34.84 -18.49
N THR A 580 -30.12 34.52 -19.40
CA THR A 580 -31.56 34.44 -19.12
C THR A 580 -32.16 33.18 -19.72
N ARG A 581 -33.34 32.78 -19.24
CA ARG A 581 -34.12 31.67 -19.79
C ARG A 581 -34.45 31.83 -21.29
N ARG A 582 -34.60 33.07 -21.77
CA ARG A 582 -34.89 33.40 -23.18
C ARG A 582 -33.64 33.38 -24.06
N THR A 583 -32.47 33.59 -23.45
CA THR A 583 -31.16 33.59 -24.11
C THR A 583 -30.35 32.36 -23.71
N ALA A 584 -31.03 31.22 -23.50
CA ALA A 584 -30.39 29.98 -23.09
C ALA A 584 -29.47 29.43 -24.20
N TRP A 585 -28.39 28.78 -23.77
CA TRP A 585 -27.51 28.04 -24.67
C TRP A 585 -28.10 26.70 -25.05
N LYS A 586 -27.72 26.21 -26.24
CA LYS A 586 -28.03 24.85 -26.64
C LYS A 586 -27.15 23.87 -25.87
N HIS A 587 -25.86 24.17 -25.81
CA HIS A 587 -24.88 23.31 -25.19
C HIS A 587 -24.26 23.96 -23.95
N HIS A 588 -23.96 23.12 -22.97
CA HIS A 588 -23.10 23.49 -21.86
C HIS A 588 -21.67 23.79 -22.37
N PRO A 589 -20.91 24.74 -21.81
CA PRO A 589 -19.50 25.01 -22.19
C PRO A 589 -18.51 23.84 -22.04
N TRP A 590 -18.96 22.72 -21.48
CA TRP A 590 -18.18 21.48 -21.29
C TRP A 590 -18.55 20.43 -22.33
N ASP A 591 -19.54 20.72 -23.17
CA ASP A 591 -19.92 19.89 -24.29
C ASP A 591 -18.94 20.10 -25.45
N PRO A 592 -18.38 19.05 -26.06
CA PRO A 592 -17.51 19.19 -27.21
C PRO A 592 -18.24 19.80 -28.42
N ASN A 593 -19.57 19.70 -28.46
CA ASN A 593 -20.40 20.30 -29.50
C ASN A 593 -20.81 21.75 -29.19
N ALA A 594 -20.44 22.29 -28.03
CA ALA A 594 -20.68 23.69 -27.75
C ALA A 594 -19.90 24.57 -28.72
N THR A 595 -20.57 25.59 -29.25
CA THR A 595 -19.98 26.55 -30.19
C THR A 595 -20.08 27.99 -29.67
N ALA A 596 -19.62 28.95 -30.49
CA ALA A 596 -19.82 30.38 -30.29
C ALA A 596 -19.57 30.91 -28.86
N VAL A 597 -20.55 31.58 -28.26
CA VAL A 597 -20.43 32.25 -26.95
C VAL A 597 -20.44 31.23 -25.82
N ALA A 598 -21.25 30.18 -25.94
CA ALA A 598 -21.31 29.07 -24.98
C ALA A 598 -19.93 28.41 -24.80
N ALA A 599 -19.26 28.02 -25.89
CA ALA A 599 -17.96 27.35 -25.86
C ALA A 599 -16.83 28.17 -25.22
N ARG A 600 -16.94 29.50 -25.26
CA ARG A 600 -15.93 30.44 -24.71
C ARG A 600 -16.16 30.75 -23.24
N CYS A 601 -17.31 30.40 -22.68
CA CYS A 601 -17.62 30.68 -21.29
C CYS A 601 -16.66 29.96 -20.34
N ARG A 602 -16.11 30.70 -19.39
CA ARG A 602 -15.27 30.21 -18.29
C ARG A 602 -15.74 30.87 -17.00
N GLY A 603 -15.63 30.15 -15.87
CA GLY A 603 -15.84 30.71 -14.53
C GLY A 603 -17.28 31.05 -14.15
N ALA A 604 -18.28 30.39 -14.73
CA ALA A 604 -19.67 30.53 -14.26
C ALA A 604 -19.95 29.60 -13.07
N ASP A 605 -20.69 30.11 -12.07
CA ASP A 605 -20.89 29.42 -10.79
C ASP A 605 -22.11 28.51 -10.77
N THR A 606 -23.08 28.74 -11.65
CA THR A 606 -24.31 27.94 -11.73
C THR A 606 -24.79 27.81 -13.17
N PHE A 607 -24.94 26.57 -13.62
CA PHE A 607 -25.55 26.22 -14.88
C PHE A 607 -26.91 25.55 -14.62
N VAL A 608 -27.96 26.14 -15.18
CA VAL A 608 -29.35 25.75 -14.98
C VAL A 608 -29.82 25.06 -16.25
N PHE A 609 -30.23 23.81 -16.14
CA PHE A 609 -30.83 23.02 -17.21
C PHE A 609 -32.35 23.11 -17.14
N LYS A 610 -33.01 23.28 -18.29
CA LYS A 610 -34.47 23.39 -18.38
C LYS A 610 -35.16 22.08 -18.00
N GLY A 611 -36.20 22.18 -17.17
CA GLY A 611 -37.06 21.04 -16.80
C GLY A 611 -37.78 20.44 -18.01
N GLY A 612 -37.92 19.11 -18.03
CA GLY A 612 -38.55 18.38 -19.13
C GLY A 612 -37.69 18.22 -20.38
N VAL A 613 -36.49 18.82 -20.39
CA VAL A 613 -35.52 18.67 -21.47
C VAL A 613 -34.46 17.63 -21.09
N TYR A 614 -34.21 16.72 -22.02
CA TYR A 614 -33.12 15.74 -21.92
C TYR A 614 -31.88 16.32 -22.57
N TYR A 615 -30.88 16.66 -21.76
CA TYR A 615 -29.56 17.01 -22.24
C TYR A 615 -28.85 15.73 -22.70
N ARG A 616 -28.73 15.56 -24.02
CA ARG A 616 -28.15 14.35 -24.65
C ARG A 616 -26.69 14.49 -25.07
N GLY A 617 -26.06 15.61 -24.72
CA GLY A 617 -24.65 15.86 -25.01
C GLY A 617 -23.69 15.23 -23.98
N ALA A 618 -22.40 15.35 -24.23
CA ALA A 618 -21.34 14.79 -23.38
C ALA A 618 -20.64 15.91 -22.60
N LEU A 619 -20.64 15.87 -21.27
CA LEU A 619 -20.02 16.93 -20.46
C LEU A 619 -18.62 16.54 -19.97
N TYR A 620 -17.58 17.17 -20.53
CA TYR A 620 -16.19 17.03 -20.08
C TYR A 620 -15.80 18.19 -19.19
N ALA A 621 -15.97 18.03 -17.88
CA ALA A 621 -15.63 19.06 -16.92
C ALA A 621 -14.12 19.40 -16.98
N ASN A 622 -13.81 20.65 -17.33
CA ASN A 622 -12.44 21.16 -17.47
C ASN A 622 -12.12 22.30 -16.49
N GLN A 623 -13.00 22.54 -15.53
CA GLN A 623 -12.89 23.60 -14.51
C GLN A 623 -13.31 23.04 -13.14
N SER A 624 -12.86 23.71 -12.07
CA SER A 624 -13.22 23.35 -10.71
C SER A 624 -13.57 24.61 -9.91
N GLY A 625 -14.65 24.54 -9.14
CA GLY A 625 -15.02 25.58 -8.17
C GLY A 625 -14.16 25.51 -6.90
N ARG A 626 -14.39 26.44 -5.97
CA ARG A 626 -13.82 26.42 -4.61
C ARG A 626 -14.83 25.83 -3.62
N ALA A 627 -14.37 25.43 -2.43
CA ALA A 627 -15.26 24.84 -1.43
C ALA A 627 -16.36 25.80 -0.94
N ASP A 628 -16.07 27.10 -0.92
CA ASP A 628 -16.96 28.22 -0.62
C ASP A 628 -17.70 28.78 -1.85
N GLU A 629 -17.28 28.39 -3.04
CA GLU A 629 -17.86 28.84 -4.33
C GLU A 629 -17.84 27.69 -5.35
N PRO A 630 -18.71 26.67 -5.18
CA PRO A 630 -18.74 25.52 -6.06
C PRO A 630 -19.44 25.87 -7.39
N ILE A 631 -18.97 25.27 -8.48
CA ILE A 631 -19.72 25.25 -9.75
C ILE A 631 -20.91 24.30 -9.56
N ARG A 632 -22.12 24.79 -9.78
CA ARG A 632 -23.38 24.05 -9.63
C ARG A 632 -23.96 23.71 -11.00
N LEU A 633 -24.27 22.44 -11.24
CA LEU A 633 -25.15 22.00 -12.33
C LEU A 633 -26.51 21.68 -11.70
N THR A 634 -27.56 22.36 -12.11
CA THR A 634 -28.85 22.27 -11.41
C THR A 634 -30.05 22.55 -12.32
N GLY A 635 -31.25 22.41 -11.77
CA GLY A 635 -32.50 22.82 -12.38
C GLY A 635 -33.14 24.00 -11.66
N ASP A 636 -34.10 24.62 -12.31
CA ASP A 636 -35.01 25.59 -11.70
C ASP A 636 -36.44 25.05 -11.86
N PRO A 637 -37.14 24.63 -10.78
CA PRO A 637 -38.48 24.06 -10.86
C PRO A 637 -39.52 24.99 -11.47
N THR A 638 -39.21 26.29 -11.57
CA THR A 638 -40.08 27.28 -12.21
C THR A 638 -39.77 27.46 -13.70
N TRP A 639 -38.88 26.64 -14.28
CA TRP A 639 -38.49 26.71 -15.69
C TRP A 639 -38.50 25.33 -16.38
N GLY A 640 -39.57 25.07 -17.13
CA GLY A 640 -39.83 23.80 -17.81
C GLY A 640 -40.75 22.88 -16.99
N ASP A 641 -41.20 21.79 -17.61
CA ASP A 641 -42.16 20.86 -17.00
C ASP A 641 -41.46 19.55 -16.62
N GLY A 642 -41.32 19.29 -15.32
CA GLY A 642 -40.64 18.11 -14.80
C GLY A 642 -39.12 18.33 -14.56
N PRO A 643 -38.39 17.30 -14.11
CA PRO A 643 -36.98 17.44 -13.79
C PRO A 643 -36.13 17.62 -15.06
N PRO A 644 -35.06 18.43 -15.03
CA PRO A 644 -34.04 18.39 -16.08
C PRO A 644 -33.29 17.05 -16.01
N VAL A 645 -33.01 16.46 -17.17
CA VAL A 645 -32.33 15.16 -17.25
C VAL A 645 -31.03 15.31 -18.01
N LEU A 646 -29.91 14.88 -17.40
CA LEU A 646 -28.62 14.79 -18.07
C LEU A 646 -28.32 13.32 -18.38
N CYS A 647 -28.43 12.95 -19.66
CA CYS A 647 -28.21 11.59 -20.14
C CYS A 647 -27.05 11.57 -21.13
N GLY A 648 -25.88 11.11 -20.68
CA GLY A 648 -24.82 10.69 -21.61
C GLY A 648 -25.22 9.37 -22.26
N SER A 649 -25.91 9.43 -23.41
CA SER A 649 -26.34 8.25 -24.17
C SER A 649 -25.70 8.24 -25.55
N GLU A 650 -25.14 7.11 -25.95
CA GLU A 650 -24.68 6.89 -27.33
C GLU A 650 -25.71 6.07 -28.09
N VAL A 651 -25.95 6.45 -29.35
CA VAL A 651 -26.82 5.69 -30.25
C VAL A 651 -26.02 4.55 -30.86
N VAL A 652 -26.38 3.31 -30.52
CA VAL A 652 -25.76 2.11 -31.08
C VAL A 652 -26.43 1.75 -32.41
N LYS A 653 -25.67 1.69 -33.49
CA LYS A 653 -26.10 1.29 -34.84
C LYS A 653 -25.27 0.10 -35.33
N GLY A 654 -25.67 -0.54 -36.43
CA GLY A 654 -24.85 -1.57 -37.10
C GLY A 654 -25.00 -2.99 -36.56
N TRP A 655 -26.18 -3.36 -36.05
CA TRP A 655 -26.46 -4.72 -35.58
C TRP A 655 -26.35 -5.75 -36.71
N THR A 656 -25.60 -6.82 -36.45
CA THR A 656 -25.38 -7.94 -37.36
C THR A 656 -26.12 -9.18 -36.85
N ARG A 657 -26.75 -9.93 -37.76
CA ARG A 657 -27.41 -11.18 -37.39
C ARG A 657 -26.35 -12.27 -37.18
N GLY A 658 -26.43 -13.04 -36.10
CA GLY A 658 -25.39 -13.98 -35.67
C GLY A 658 -25.20 -15.21 -36.56
N VAL A 659 -25.83 -15.28 -37.75
CA VAL A 659 -25.95 -16.48 -38.60
C VAL A 659 -24.61 -17.11 -38.98
N ASP A 660 -23.56 -16.29 -39.04
CA ASP A 660 -22.20 -16.68 -39.44
C ASP A 660 -21.18 -16.66 -38.29
N HIS A 661 -21.62 -16.43 -37.05
CA HIS A 661 -20.71 -16.35 -35.89
C HIS A 661 -20.52 -17.75 -35.27
N PRO A 662 -19.30 -18.32 -35.26
CA PRO A 662 -19.05 -19.72 -34.91
C PRO A 662 -19.41 -20.04 -33.45
N ASP A 663 -19.34 -19.03 -32.57
CA ASP A 663 -19.59 -19.19 -31.13
C ASP A 663 -21.00 -18.78 -30.69
N ILE A 664 -21.90 -18.37 -31.61
CA ILE A 664 -23.28 -17.97 -31.26
C ILE A 664 -24.25 -19.15 -31.48
N PRO A 665 -24.75 -19.78 -30.41
CA PRO A 665 -25.71 -20.86 -30.55
C PRO A 665 -27.09 -20.32 -30.95
N GLU A 666 -27.78 -21.05 -31.83
CA GLU A 666 -28.99 -20.56 -32.52
C GLU A 666 -28.79 -19.22 -33.25
N ALA A 667 -27.59 -19.03 -33.81
CA ALA A 667 -27.11 -17.96 -34.70
C ALA A 667 -28.17 -17.19 -35.51
N SER A 668 -29.15 -17.90 -36.09
CA SER A 668 -30.24 -17.31 -36.89
C SER A 668 -31.26 -16.48 -36.07
N LYS A 669 -31.27 -16.60 -34.75
CA LYS A 669 -32.21 -15.92 -33.82
C LYS A 669 -31.56 -14.80 -32.99
N VAL A 670 -30.25 -14.62 -33.10
CA VAL A 670 -29.47 -13.66 -32.29
C VAL A 670 -28.97 -12.53 -33.18
N TRP A 671 -29.01 -11.30 -32.66
CA TRP A 671 -28.37 -10.13 -33.26
C TRP A 671 -27.32 -9.61 -32.30
N TRP A 672 -26.18 -9.17 -32.83
CA TRP A 672 -25.03 -8.71 -32.06
C TRP A 672 -24.44 -7.44 -32.67
N VAL A 673 -23.69 -6.70 -31.87
CA VAL A 673 -22.94 -5.51 -32.28
C VAL A 673 -21.77 -5.34 -31.32
N ASP A 674 -20.60 -4.99 -31.84
CA ASP A 674 -19.44 -4.69 -31.00
C ASP A 674 -19.56 -3.30 -30.41
N LEU A 675 -19.29 -3.21 -29.12
CA LEU A 675 -19.17 -1.95 -28.40
C LEU A 675 -17.80 -1.89 -27.75
N ASP A 676 -17.09 -0.80 -27.97
CA ASP A 676 -15.84 -0.49 -27.28
C ASP A 676 -16.06 -0.06 -25.81
N PHE A 677 -17.32 0.07 -25.38
CA PHE A 677 -17.75 0.33 -24.00
C PHE A 677 -18.90 -0.59 -23.55
N ALA A 678 -19.06 -0.76 -22.24
CA ALA A 678 -20.16 -1.55 -21.67
C ALA A 678 -21.34 -0.63 -21.27
N PRO A 679 -22.51 -0.70 -21.94
CA PRO A 679 -23.66 0.15 -21.60
C PRO A 679 -24.22 -0.21 -20.22
N ARG A 680 -24.67 0.78 -19.44
CA ARG A 680 -25.37 0.55 -18.15
C ARG A 680 -26.83 0.17 -18.35
N ASN A 681 -27.47 0.82 -19.32
CA ASN A 681 -28.83 0.55 -19.74
C ASN A 681 -28.84 0.57 -21.27
N VAL A 682 -29.53 -0.38 -21.89
CA VAL A 682 -29.83 -0.34 -23.31
C VAL A 682 -31.33 -0.22 -23.46
N TRP A 683 -31.74 0.68 -24.32
CA TRP A 683 -33.14 0.94 -24.63
C TRP A 683 -33.31 0.72 -26.13
N LEU A 684 -34.30 -0.10 -26.50
CA LEU A 684 -34.75 -0.22 -27.87
C LEU A 684 -35.78 0.90 -28.10
N LEU A 685 -35.54 1.72 -29.11
CA LEU A 685 -36.54 2.66 -29.62
C LEU A 685 -37.14 2.05 -30.89
N ALA A 686 -38.42 1.71 -30.86
CA ALA A 686 -39.13 1.19 -32.01
C ALA A 686 -39.53 2.33 -32.97
N GLU A 687 -39.87 1.99 -34.22
CA GLU A 687 -40.26 2.96 -35.26
C GLU A 687 -41.52 3.76 -34.90
N ASN A 688 -42.38 3.23 -34.02
CA ASN A 688 -43.54 3.92 -33.45
C ASN A 688 -43.20 4.77 -32.21
N GLU A 689 -41.90 5.06 -31.99
CA GLU A 689 -41.35 5.79 -30.84
C GLU A 689 -41.51 5.10 -29.48
N GLU A 690 -41.96 3.84 -29.46
CA GLU A 690 -42.05 3.08 -28.23
C GLU A 690 -40.66 2.74 -27.69
N VAL A 691 -40.44 3.03 -26.41
CA VAL A 691 -39.15 2.81 -25.73
C VAL A 691 -39.24 1.57 -24.86
N THR A 692 -38.55 0.50 -25.25
CA THR A 692 -38.47 -0.74 -24.47
C THR A 692 -37.10 -0.86 -23.80
N ARG A 693 -37.06 -0.98 -22.47
CA ARG A 693 -35.81 -1.29 -21.77
C ARG A 693 -35.37 -2.71 -22.09
N ILE A 694 -34.19 -2.87 -22.65
CA ILE A 694 -33.59 -4.19 -22.84
C ILE A 694 -32.99 -4.62 -21.49
N LYS A 695 -33.49 -5.74 -20.96
CA LYS A 695 -32.86 -6.41 -19.83
C LYS A 695 -31.55 -7.03 -20.33
N LEU A 696 -30.44 -6.38 -20.00
CA LEU A 696 -29.12 -6.93 -20.29
C LEU A 696 -28.97 -8.27 -19.55
N ALA A 697 -28.45 -9.28 -20.25
CA ALA A 697 -28.01 -10.54 -19.64
C ALA A 697 -26.88 -10.25 -18.65
N ARG A 698 -27.26 -9.87 -17.43
CA ARG A 698 -26.40 -9.65 -16.27
C ARG A 698 -27.16 -10.20 -15.07
N THR A 699 -27.31 -11.52 -14.99
CA THR A 699 -28.00 -12.10 -13.82
C THR A 699 -26.99 -12.37 -12.69
N PRO A 700 -27.26 -11.83 -11.48
CA PRO A 700 -26.33 -11.76 -10.35
C PRO A 700 -26.40 -13.01 -9.46
N ASN A 701 -25.36 -13.27 -8.68
CA ASN A 701 -25.43 -14.17 -7.52
C ASN A 701 -25.89 -13.43 -6.23
N TRP A 702 -26.84 -12.48 -6.28
CA TRP A 702 -27.17 -11.64 -5.10
C TRP A 702 -28.60 -11.06 -5.11
N GLU A 703 -29.21 -10.90 -3.92
CA GLU A 703 -30.41 -10.07 -3.67
C GLU A 703 -30.07 -8.57 -3.80
N ILE A 704 -30.95 -7.80 -4.46
CA ILE A 704 -30.73 -6.37 -4.77
C ILE A 704 -30.88 -5.54 -3.48
N THR A 705 -29.76 -5.14 -2.86
CA THR A 705 -29.77 -4.21 -1.71
C THR A 705 -29.51 -2.75 -2.08
N SER A 706 -29.10 -2.46 -3.32
CA SER A 706 -28.98 -1.10 -3.86
C SER A 706 -28.96 -1.09 -5.39
N PRO A 707 -29.91 -0.42 -6.07
CA PRO A 707 -29.97 -0.37 -7.53
C PRO A 707 -28.86 0.46 -8.20
N ASP A 708 -28.01 1.16 -7.44
CA ASP A 708 -27.01 2.10 -7.97
C ASP A 708 -25.55 1.60 -7.98
N ASP A 709 -25.24 0.45 -7.36
CA ASP A 709 -23.85 -0.07 -7.25
C ASP A 709 -23.61 -1.26 -8.20
N ILE A 710 -23.57 -0.98 -9.52
CA ILE A 710 -23.39 -1.99 -10.59
C ILE A 710 -21.94 -2.01 -11.14
N LYS A 711 -21.00 -1.33 -10.48
CA LYS A 711 -19.61 -1.16 -10.97
C LYS A 711 -18.56 -1.96 -10.19
N SER A 712 -18.96 -2.74 -9.19
CA SER A 712 -18.03 -3.67 -8.55
C SER A 712 -17.96 -4.97 -9.36
N GLU A 713 -16.82 -5.15 -10.05
CA GLU A 713 -16.30 -6.38 -10.66
C GLU A 713 -16.50 -6.60 -12.17
N TRP A 714 -15.50 -7.25 -12.77
CA TRP A 714 -15.42 -7.58 -14.20
C TRP A 714 -16.28 -8.80 -14.51
N TRP A 715 -17.02 -8.74 -15.61
CA TRP A 715 -17.90 -9.81 -16.07
C TRP A 715 -17.07 -11.01 -16.56
N THR A 716 -17.34 -12.21 -16.03
CA THR A 716 -16.91 -13.48 -16.64
C THR A 716 -18.13 -14.36 -16.82
N TRP A 717 -18.25 -15.01 -17.97
CA TRP A 717 -19.26 -16.03 -18.21
C TRP A 717 -19.01 -17.20 -17.26
N LYS A 718 -19.88 -17.39 -16.26
CA LYS A 718 -19.74 -18.51 -15.32
C LYS A 718 -20.38 -19.82 -15.82
N ASN A 719 -20.92 -19.85 -17.04
CA ASN A 719 -21.45 -21.09 -17.62
C ASN A 719 -21.58 -21.05 -19.16
N PRO A 720 -20.51 -21.28 -19.94
CA PRO A 720 -20.57 -21.28 -21.41
C PRO A 720 -21.46 -22.38 -22.00
N GLN A 721 -21.98 -23.32 -21.19
CA GLN A 721 -22.80 -24.43 -21.65
C GLN A 721 -24.32 -24.18 -21.59
N LYS A 722 -24.79 -23.05 -21.05
CA LYS A 722 -26.22 -22.68 -21.03
C LYS A 722 -26.44 -21.15 -21.19
N PRO A 723 -26.35 -20.60 -22.41
CA PRO A 723 -26.52 -19.15 -22.65
C PRO A 723 -27.99 -18.66 -22.64
N PHE A 724 -28.94 -19.52 -22.28
CA PHE A 724 -30.33 -19.37 -22.68
C PHE A 724 -31.31 -19.28 -21.52
N ASP A 725 -31.20 -18.27 -20.66
CA ASP A 725 -32.35 -17.88 -19.83
C ASP A 725 -32.66 -16.38 -19.76
N ASN A 726 -32.04 -15.57 -20.65
CA ASN A 726 -32.37 -14.15 -20.81
C ASN A 726 -33.09 -13.93 -22.15
N TYR A 727 -34.36 -13.53 -22.09
CA TYR A 727 -35.22 -13.32 -23.25
C TYR A 727 -36.02 -12.03 -23.11
N VAL A 728 -36.39 -11.45 -24.25
CA VAL A 728 -37.38 -10.37 -24.33
C VAL A 728 -38.43 -10.74 -25.39
N GLU A 729 -39.67 -10.34 -25.17
CA GLU A 729 -40.74 -10.45 -26.17
C GLU A 729 -40.77 -9.16 -26.99
N ILE A 730 -40.61 -9.32 -28.31
CA ILE A 730 -40.72 -8.23 -29.28
C ILE A 730 -41.77 -8.65 -30.30
N ALA A 731 -42.83 -7.86 -30.44
CA ALA A 731 -43.95 -8.13 -31.35
C ALA A 731 -44.53 -9.56 -31.22
N GLY A 732 -44.69 -10.04 -29.99
CA GLY A 732 -45.24 -11.38 -29.70
C GLY A 732 -44.29 -12.56 -29.94
N GLY A 733 -43.02 -12.30 -30.32
CA GLY A 733 -41.99 -13.32 -30.50
C GLY A 733 -40.91 -13.23 -29.43
N ARG A 734 -40.54 -14.38 -28.85
CA ARG A 734 -39.39 -14.49 -27.93
C ARG A 734 -38.08 -14.30 -28.71
N ARG A 735 -37.19 -13.45 -28.20
CA ARG A 735 -35.86 -13.16 -28.78
C ARG A 735 -34.77 -13.25 -27.71
N HIS A 736 -33.61 -13.77 -28.09
CA HIS A 736 -32.41 -13.83 -27.27
C HIS A 736 -31.50 -12.65 -27.60
N LEU A 737 -30.88 -12.05 -26.59
CA LEU A 737 -29.93 -10.96 -26.74
C LEU A 737 -28.66 -11.29 -25.95
N ALA A 738 -27.52 -11.27 -26.65
CA ALA A 738 -26.19 -11.49 -26.10
C ALA A 738 -25.27 -10.32 -26.49
N PHE A 739 -24.29 -10.02 -25.64
CA PHE A 739 -23.23 -9.06 -25.91
C PHE A 739 -21.90 -9.80 -25.74
N ASP A 740 -21.03 -9.74 -26.74
CA ASP A 740 -19.67 -10.25 -26.69
C ASP A 740 -18.67 -9.09 -26.84
N LYS A 741 -17.41 -9.30 -26.47
CA LYS A 741 -16.34 -8.31 -26.46
C LYS A 741 -15.03 -8.88 -26.99
N GLU A 742 -15.05 -9.65 -28.07
CA GLU A 742 -13.85 -9.68 -28.90
C GLU A 742 -13.55 -8.28 -29.44
#